data_AF-A0A950ZXU7-F1
#
_entry.id   AF-A0A950ZXU7-F1
#
_cell.length_a   1.000
_cell.length_b   1.000
_cell.length_c   1.000
_cell.angle_alpha   90.00
_cell.angle_beta   90.00
_cell.angle_gamma   90.00
#
_symmetry.space_group_name_H-M   'P 1'
#
loop_
_entity.id
_entity.type
_entity.pdbx_description
1 polymer ?
#
loop_
_entity_poly.entity_id
_entity_poly.type
_entity_poly.pdbx_seq_one_letter_code
_entity_poly.pdbx_strand_id
1 'polypeptide(L)'
;MTKLIVDGREVDVPAEYTLLQACEAGGAEIPRFCFHERLSIAGNCRMCLIEVKGNPKPQASCAMAVRDLRPGPHGEPPELNTKTPMVKKAREGVMEFLLINHPLDCPICDQGGECDLQDQAMAYGVDSSRFHENKRAVEDKYLGPLVKTAMNRCIHCTRCVRFITEVAGVADLGAIGRGEDMEITTYLEHAMRSELQGNVVDLCPVGALTAKPWAMQYRPWEFAKTESIDVIDGVGSAIRVDSRGREVMRILPRINDDVNEEWISDKTRHVVDGLRTQRLDKPYLRGADGKLRAVSWREAFAAIKPRIEAARPERMGAIAGELASVEEMFALKLFMEQRGSSNIDVREDGSALHPRFGRASYLFNATIAGIEEADAVLLAGVNPRRDAAVLNARIRKRWRMGTFRIGLIGERADLTYPYEYLGAGGQSLASVVAGAGEFASAFREAKKPLLILGRGALTSEGGLAQLALAAKAANSFGLVREGWNGFSVLSATASLVGGLDIGFVPGNGAMSARAMAKEGALDCLYLLGADAIDIAPGAFVIYQGTHGDRGAHRADVILPGAAYTEKSGTYVNTEGRVQMGDRAVFPPGDARDDWAILRGLSGALGKALPFDSLGELRKVLYGHYPHLAGIGAIARQDAAAAIAAMADLDVAGSDALYAPSHGDYYLSNAIARASRVMAQCSELARSQASIAAE
;
A
#
# COMPACT_ATOMS: atom_id res chain seq x y z
N MET A 1 -0.98 -34.77 -4.34
CA MET A 1 -1.60 -35.19 -3.08
C MET A 1 -0.87 -36.46 -2.65
N THR A 2 -0.15 -36.37 -1.55
CA THR A 2 0.72 -37.39 -0.98
C THR A 2 0.28 -37.63 0.46
N LYS A 3 -0.04 -38.88 0.79
CA LYS A 3 -0.43 -39.27 2.14
C LYS A 3 0.78 -39.34 3.07
N LEU A 4 0.62 -38.78 4.26
CA LEU A 4 1.60 -38.75 5.34
C LEU A 4 0.89 -39.02 6.67
N ILE A 5 1.65 -39.44 7.68
CA ILE A 5 1.16 -39.52 9.06
C ILE A 5 1.89 -38.44 9.86
N VAL A 6 1.16 -37.50 10.45
CA VAL A 6 1.68 -36.43 11.33
C VAL A 6 1.16 -36.66 12.74
N ASP A 7 2.04 -36.95 13.70
CA ASP A 7 1.69 -37.24 15.10
C ASP A 7 0.54 -38.28 15.22
N GLY A 8 0.59 -39.33 14.39
CA GLY A 8 -0.41 -40.39 14.34
C GLY A 8 -1.68 -40.08 13.53
N ARG A 9 -1.80 -38.87 12.96
CA ARG A 9 -2.93 -38.47 12.11
C ARG A 9 -2.57 -38.55 10.63
N GLU A 10 -3.41 -39.21 9.82
CA GLU A 10 -3.25 -39.20 8.37
C GLU A 10 -3.59 -37.81 7.79
N VAL A 11 -2.70 -37.29 6.96
CA VAL A 11 -2.83 -35.99 6.29
C VAL A 11 -2.50 -36.17 4.81
N ASP A 12 -3.26 -35.51 3.94
CA ASP A 12 -3.02 -35.50 2.50
C ASP A 12 -2.67 -34.09 2.04
N VAL A 13 -1.46 -33.92 1.50
CA VAL A 13 -0.90 -32.61 1.13
C VAL A 13 -0.20 -32.67 -0.24
N PRO A 14 0.00 -31.52 -0.91
CA PRO A 14 0.85 -31.45 -2.09
C PRO A 14 2.27 -31.98 -1.84
N ALA A 15 2.90 -32.57 -2.87
CA ALA A 15 4.24 -33.14 -2.74
C ALA A 15 5.32 -32.05 -2.61
N GLU A 16 4.98 -30.83 -3.02
CA GLU A 16 5.79 -29.63 -3.04
C GLU A 16 5.87 -28.96 -1.67
N TYR A 17 4.98 -29.31 -0.74
CA TYR A 17 5.00 -28.76 0.60
C TYR A 17 6.29 -29.13 1.32
N THR A 18 6.80 -28.19 2.12
CA THR A 18 7.80 -28.51 3.15
C THR A 18 7.17 -29.38 4.22
N LEU A 19 7.99 -30.12 4.98
CA LEU A 19 7.45 -30.88 6.12
C LEU A 19 6.82 -29.96 7.17
N LEU A 20 7.28 -28.72 7.28
CA LEU A 20 6.68 -27.70 8.16
C LEU A 20 5.25 -27.41 7.75
N GLN A 21 5.01 -27.11 6.47
CA GLN A 21 3.66 -26.87 5.95
C GLN A 21 2.77 -28.12 6.03
N ALA A 22 3.35 -29.31 5.82
CA ALA A 22 2.63 -30.56 5.99
C ALA A 22 2.21 -30.80 7.45
N CYS A 23 3.08 -30.48 8.41
CA CYS A 23 2.76 -30.53 9.84
C CYS A 23 1.67 -29.52 10.21
N GLU A 24 1.75 -28.29 9.72
CA GLU A 24 0.74 -27.25 9.95
C GLU A 24 -0.64 -27.64 9.36
N ALA A 25 -0.66 -28.25 8.16
CA ALA A 25 -1.88 -28.83 7.58
C ALA A 25 -2.46 -29.98 8.43
N GLY A 26 -1.61 -30.69 9.17
CA GLY A 26 -2.02 -31.70 10.17
C GLY A 26 -2.52 -31.11 11.50
N GLY A 27 -2.36 -29.80 11.70
CA GLY A 27 -2.69 -29.07 12.93
C GLY A 27 -1.55 -29.00 13.96
N ALA A 28 -0.33 -29.38 13.58
CA ALA A 28 0.85 -29.26 14.44
C ALA A 28 1.53 -27.91 14.23
N GLU A 29 1.77 -27.18 15.32
CA GLU A 29 2.53 -25.93 15.30
C GLU A 29 4.03 -26.22 15.49
N ILE A 30 4.85 -25.77 14.54
CA ILE A 30 6.31 -26.01 14.54
C ILE A 30 7.02 -24.67 14.82
N PRO A 31 7.86 -24.57 15.86
CA PRO A 31 8.58 -23.34 16.16
C PRO A 31 9.59 -23.00 15.06
N ARG A 32 9.70 -21.70 14.76
CA ARG A 32 10.47 -21.18 13.61
C ARG A 32 11.03 -19.80 13.90
N PHE A 33 12.25 -19.56 13.43
CA PHE A 33 12.89 -18.24 13.45
C PHE A 33 13.33 -17.74 12.08
N CYS A 34 13.90 -18.61 11.24
CA CYS A 34 14.35 -18.20 9.91
C CYS A 34 13.32 -18.45 8.82
N PHE A 35 12.43 -19.43 8.99
CA PHE A 35 11.40 -19.70 7.99
C PHE A 35 10.39 -18.55 7.96
N HIS A 36 9.95 -18.19 6.76
CA HIS A 36 8.90 -17.20 6.52
C HIS A 36 8.27 -17.58 5.18
N GLU A 37 6.93 -17.61 5.13
CA GLU A 37 6.16 -18.14 4.00
C GLU A 37 6.45 -17.40 2.69
N ARG A 38 6.77 -16.11 2.79
CA ARG A 38 7.05 -15.21 1.67
C ARG A 38 8.53 -15.03 1.32
N LEU A 39 9.45 -15.75 1.98
CA LEU A 39 10.90 -15.66 1.73
C LEU A 39 11.48 -17.00 1.31
N SER A 40 12.64 -16.99 0.63
CA SER A 40 13.36 -18.25 0.36
C SER A 40 13.68 -19.03 1.63
N ILE A 41 13.73 -20.36 1.53
CA ILE A 41 14.06 -21.24 2.65
C ILE A 41 15.56 -21.11 2.97
N ALA A 42 15.90 -20.88 4.25
CA ALA A 42 17.29 -20.75 4.72
C ALA A 42 17.79 -21.95 5.53
N GLY A 43 17.06 -22.36 6.58
CA GLY A 43 17.44 -23.49 7.44
C GLY A 43 18.62 -23.24 8.38
N ASN A 44 18.99 -21.99 8.66
CA ASN A 44 20.13 -21.65 9.53
C ASN A 44 19.81 -21.69 11.05
N CYS A 45 18.54 -21.48 11.47
CA CYS A 45 18.20 -21.44 12.90
C CYS A 45 18.01 -22.82 13.57
N ARG A 46 17.66 -23.86 12.78
CA ARG A 46 17.37 -25.23 13.27
C ARG A 46 16.27 -25.37 14.35
N MET A 47 15.46 -24.36 14.63
CA MET A 47 14.38 -24.48 15.64
C MET A 47 13.25 -25.42 15.20
N CYS A 48 13.03 -25.53 13.89
CA CYS A 48 11.96 -26.33 13.28
C CYS A 48 12.27 -27.85 13.19
N LEU A 49 13.24 -28.36 13.97
CA LEU A 49 13.62 -29.76 13.93
C LEU A 49 12.44 -30.67 14.33
N ILE A 50 12.17 -31.69 13.52
CA ILE A 50 11.17 -32.74 13.78
C ILE A 50 11.78 -34.12 13.57
N GLU A 51 11.13 -35.17 14.05
CA GLU A 51 11.51 -36.55 13.80
C GLU A 51 10.78 -37.07 12.57
N VAL A 52 11.54 -37.63 11.64
CA VAL A 52 11.00 -38.38 10.50
C VAL A 52 11.34 -39.84 10.76
N LYS A 53 10.35 -40.71 10.86
CA LYS A 53 10.55 -42.13 11.20
C LYS A 53 11.51 -42.78 10.20
N GLY A 54 12.52 -43.48 10.73
CA GLY A 54 13.58 -44.12 9.95
C GLY A 54 14.82 -43.23 9.68
N ASN A 55 14.74 -41.91 9.91
CA ASN A 55 15.91 -41.05 9.81
C ASN A 55 16.70 -41.04 11.14
N PRO A 56 18.04 -41.16 11.11
CA PRO A 56 18.87 -41.25 12.33
C PRO A 56 19.08 -39.91 13.05
N LYS A 57 18.64 -38.80 12.46
CA LYS A 57 18.79 -37.43 12.99
C LYS A 57 17.47 -36.67 12.81
N PRO A 58 17.16 -35.69 13.68
CA PRO A 58 16.02 -34.83 13.46
C PRO A 58 16.24 -34.00 12.18
N GLN A 59 15.16 -33.76 11.44
CA GLN A 59 15.18 -33.08 10.14
C GLN A 59 14.65 -31.66 10.26
N ALA A 60 15.26 -30.73 9.53
CA ALA A 60 14.78 -29.37 9.45
C ALA A 60 13.51 -29.32 8.59
N SER A 61 12.35 -29.24 9.24
CA SER A 61 11.05 -29.34 8.58
C SER A 61 10.80 -28.23 7.54
N CYS A 62 11.42 -27.07 7.71
CA CYS A 62 11.30 -25.96 6.77
C CYS A 62 11.99 -26.17 5.41
N ALA A 63 12.88 -27.16 5.28
CA ALA A 63 13.70 -27.33 4.08
C ALA A 63 13.51 -28.68 3.39
N MET A 64 13.25 -29.74 4.14
CA MET A 64 12.88 -31.03 3.57
C MET A 64 11.46 -30.93 2.99
N ALA A 65 11.26 -31.40 1.77
CA ALA A 65 9.95 -31.44 1.13
C ALA A 65 9.29 -32.82 1.29
N VAL A 66 7.97 -32.85 1.16
CA VAL A 66 7.19 -34.09 1.19
C VAL A 66 7.66 -35.07 0.11
N ARG A 67 7.97 -34.59 -1.09
CA ARG A 67 8.53 -35.40 -2.19
C ARG A 67 9.89 -36.05 -1.88
N ASP A 68 10.63 -35.53 -0.91
CA ASP A 68 11.94 -36.06 -0.55
C ASP A 68 11.82 -37.26 0.41
N LEU A 69 10.62 -37.50 0.95
CA LEU A 69 10.36 -38.61 1.86
C LEU A 69 10.27 -39.94 1.12
N ARG A 70 10.81 -40.97 1.76
CA ARG A 70 10.67 -42.35 1.29
C ARG A 70 9.53 -43.02 2.03
N PRO A 71 8.68 -43.80 1.34
CA PRO A 71 7.70 -44.67 1.99
C PRO A 71 8.38 -45.67 2.93
N GLY A 72 7.62 -46.21 3.87
CA GLY A 72 8.08 -47.28 4.74
C GLY A 72 8.45 -48.56 3.97
N PRO A 73 9.13 -49.53 4.62
CA PRO A 73 9.59 -50.77 3.98
C PRO A 73 8.50 -51.58 3.28
N HIS A 74 7.25 -51.43 3.71
CA HIS A 74 6.07 -52.10 3.16
C HIS A 74 5.14 -51.18 2.35
N GLY A 75 5.62 -50.00 1.94
CA GLY A 75 4.82 -49.00 1.22
C GLY A 75 3.94 -48.14 2.12
N GLU A 76 4.18 -48.17 3.43
CA GLU A 76 3.46 -47.34 4.42
C GLU A 76 3.72 -45.84 4.17
N PRO A 77 2.73 -44.97 4.43
CA PRO A 77 2.92 -43.53 4.39
C PRO A 77 4.07 -43.09 5.30
N PRO A 78 4.93 -42.14 4.87
CA PRO A 78 5.95 -41.56 5.73
C PRO A 78 5.35 -40.96 7.02
N GLU A 79 6.03 -41.17 8.15
CA GLU A 79 5.57 -40.75 9.47
C GLU A 79 6.45 -39.63 10.05
N LEU A 80 5.82 -38.51 10.39
CA LEU A 80 6.38 -37.31 10.96
C LEU A 80 5.93 -37.19 12.41
N ASN A 81 6.89 -37.08 13.32
CA ASN A 81 6.63 -36.94 14.76
C ASN A 81 7.22 -35.62 15.26
N THR A 82 6.38 -34.79 15.89
CA THR A 82 6.71 -33.42 16.29
C THR A 82 6.87 -33.26 17.81
N LYS A 83 6.56 -34.31 18.57
CA LYS A 83 6.46 -34.29 20.05
C LYS A 83 7.34 -35.33 20.77
N THR A 84 8.21 -36.02 20.05
CA THR A 84 9.04 -37.07 20.67
C THR A 84 10.09 -36.48 21.62
N PRO A 85 10.65 -37.29 22.54
CA PRO A 85 11.76 -36.84 23.39
C PRO A 85 12.96 -36.30 22.61
N MET A 86 13.24 -36.87 21.42
CA MET A 86 14.30 -36.36 20.54
C MET A 86 13.99 -34.96 20.03
N VAL A 87 12.76 -34.71 19.57
CA VAL A 87 12.35 -33.39 19.07
C VAL A 87 12.37 -32.35 20.18
N LYS A 88 11.82 -32.68 21.36
CA LYS A 88 11.86 -31.81 22.52
C LYS A 88 13.31 -31.44 22.87
N LYS A 89 14.20 -32.43 22.95
CA LYS A 89 15.60 -32.20 23.30
C LYS A 89 16.34 -31.37 22.25
N ALA A 90 16.03 -31.56 20.97
CA ALA A 90 16.61 -30.78 19.88
C ALA A 90 16.19 -29.30 19.97
N ARG A 91 14.91 -29.03 20.23
CA ARG A 91 14.38 -27.65 20.38
C ARG A 91 14.95 -26.95 21.61
N GLU A 92 15.01 -27.64 22.76
CA GLU A 92 15.67 -27.14 23.97
C GLU A 92 17.14 -26.77 23.71
N GLY A 93 17.89 -27.65 23.04
CA GLY A 93 19.30 -27.40 22.72
C GLY A 93 19.50 -26.23 21.76
N VAL A 94 18.67 -26.13 20.71
CA VAL A 94 18.72 -24.99 19.78
C VAL A 94 18.36 -23.69 20.49
N MET A 95 17.32 -23.68 21.31
CA MET A 95 16.93 -22.51 22.08
C MET A 95 18.04 -22.05 23.03
N GLU A 96 18.71 -22.99 23.70
CA GLU A 96 19.87 -22.69 24.52
C GLU A 96 20.97 -22.00 23.70
N PHE A 97 21.34 -22.54 22.53
CA PHE A 97 22.34 -21.89 21.64
C PHE A 97 21.94 -20.49 21.19
N LEU A 98 20.65 -20.26 20.92
CA LEU A 98 20.15 -18.93 20.55
C LEU A 98 20.27 -17.93 21.72
N LEU A 99 20.07 -18.39 22.96
CA LEU A 99 20.12 -17.56 24.16
C LEU A 99 21.52 -17.37 24.77
N ILE A 100 22.47 -18.26 24.45
CA ILE A 100 23.86 -18.21 24.96
C ILE A 100 24.48 -16.82 24.76
N ASN A 101 24.43 -16.30 23.53
CA ASN A 101 25.00 -15.00 23.18
C ASN A 101 23.96 -13.88 23.07
N HIS A 102 22.68 -14.15 23.39
CA HIS A 102 21.64 -13.12 23.40
C HIS A 102 21.71 -12.27 24.68
N PRO A 103 21.60 -10.93 24.60
CA PRO A 103 21.69 -10.05 25.75
C PRO A 103 20.43 -10.12 26.62
N LEU A 104 20.56 -9.76 27.90
CA LEU A 104 19.46 -9.70 28.86
C LEU A 104 18.68 -8.38 28.75
N ASP A 105 18.31 -8.04 27.52
CA ASP A 105 17.74 -6.75 27.16
C ASP A 105 16.21 -6.70 27.21
N CYS A 106 15.54 -7.81 27.55
CA CYS A 106 14.08 -7.92 27.49
C CYS A 106 13.32 -6.70 28.09
N PRO A 107 13.72 -6.12 29.24
CA PRO A 107 13.05 -4.93 29.78
C PRO A 107 13.16 -3.68 28.91
N ILE A 108 14.32 -3.49 28.26
CA ILE A 108 14.66 -2.34 27.41
C ILE A 108 14.53 -2.66 25.91
N CYS A 109 13.89 -3.77 25.57
CA CYS A 109 13.65 -4.21 24.21
C CYS A 109 12.23 -3.82 23.79
N ASP A 110 12.09 -3.11 22.68
CA ASP A 110 10.76 -2.69 22.17
C ASP A 110 9.91 -3.88 21.70
N GLN A 111 10.56 -4.98 21.31
CA GLN A 111 9.89 -6.23 20.93
C GLN A 111 9.38 -7.01 22.16
N GLY A 112 9.72 -6.62 23.40
CA GLY A 112 9.28 -7.30 24.60
C GLY A 112 7.75 -7.40 24.66
N GLY A 113 7.22 -8.62 24.77
CA GLY A 113 5.78 -8.91 24.70
C GLY A 113 5.22 -9.24 23.32
N GLU A 114 6.01 -9.14 22.26
CA GLU A 114 5.68 -9.63 20.90
C GLU A 114 6.93 -10.25 20.23
N CYS A 115 7.79 -10.88 21.02
CA CYS A 115 9.06 -11.42 20.58
C CYS A 115 8.96 -12.95 20.42
N ASP A 116 9.11 -13.44 19.19
CA ASP A 116 9.13 -14.88 18.91
C ASP A 116 10.15 -15.61 19.79
N LEU A 117 11.34 -15.01 20.03
CA LEU A 117 12.36 -15.63 20.86
C LEU A 117 11.93 -15.76 22.32
N GLN A 118 11.22 -14.77 22.85
CA GLN A 118 10.68 -14.80 24.21
C GLN A 118 9.61 -15.89 24.34
N ASP A 119 8.64 -15.88 23.42
CA ASP A 119 7.49 -16.77 23.47
C ASP A 119 7.90 -18.23 23.22
N GLN A 120 8.78 -18.46 22.24
CA GLN A 120 9.28 -19.81 21.94
C GLN A 120 10.29 -20.29 22.99
N ALA A 121 11.05 -19.42 23.66
CA ALA A 121 11.89 -19.81 24.79
C ALA A 121 11.04 -20.30 25.97
N MET A 122 9.94 -19.61 26.25
CA MET A 122 8.99 -20.06 27.26
C MET A 122 8.31 -21.37 26.85
N ALA A 123 7.84 -21.50 25.60
CA ALA A 123 7.10 -22.68 25.18
C ALA A 123 7.96 -23.93 24.94
N TYR A 124 9.18 -23.77 24.42
CA TYR A 124 10.02 -24.86 23.91
C TYR A 124 11.45 -24.90 24.47
N GLY A 125 11.84 -23.92 25.28
CA GLY A 125 13.15 -23.83 25.91
C GLY A 125 13.26 -24.54 27.26
N VAL A 126 14.39 -24.30 27.93
CA VAL A 126 14.66 -24.74 29.30
C VAL A 126 14.47 -23.58 30.29
N ASP A 127 14.28 -23.88 31.57
CA ASP A 127 13.99 -22.90 32.63
C ASP A 127 15.24 -22.19 33.20
N SER A 128 16.44 -22.65 32.85
CA SER A 128 17.71 -22.19 33.44
C SER A 128 18.85 -22.17 32.43
N SER A 129 19.81 -21.26 32.62
CA SER A 129 21.03 -21.18 31.79
C SER A 129 22.15 -21.99 32.40
N ARG A 130 22.92 -22.68 31.55
CA ARG A 130 24.20 -23.32 31.90
C ARG A 130 25.41 -22.52 31.43
N PHE A 131 25.19 -21.43 30.72
CA PHE A 131 26.22 -20.57 30.16
C PHE A 131 26.58 -19.44 31.15
N HIS A 132 27.81 -19.47 31.65
CA HIS A 132 28.36 -18.53 32.63
C HIS A 132 29.55 -17.72 32.09
N GLU A 133 29.85 -17.84 30.80
CA GLU A 133 30.93 -17.13 30.14
C GLU A 133 30.48 -15.75 29.65
N ASN A 134 31.43 -14.97 29.13
CA ASN A 134 31.14 -13.68 28.52
C ASN A 134 30.35 -13.88 27.22
N LYS A 135 29.26 -13.11 27.08
CA LYS A 135 28.49 -13.02 25.85
C LYS A 135 29.23 -12.14 24.85
N ARG A 136 29.13 -12.46 23.56
CA ARG A 136 29.64 -11.57 22.49
C ARG A 136 28.94 -10.21 22.52
N ALA A 137 29.63 -9.20 22.00
CA ALA A 137 29.06 -7.89 21.73
C ALA A 137 29.28 -7.52 20.26
N VAL A 138 28.32 -6.81 19.68
CA VAL A 138 28.24 -6.38 18.29
C VAL A 138 27.85 -4.91 18.29
N GLU A 139 28.53 -4.10 17.48
CA GLU A 139 28.22 -2.68 17.34
C GLU A 139 26.90 -2.47 16.59
N ASP A 140 26.16 -1.45 17.02
CA ASP A 140 24.91 -1.07 16.37
C ASP A 140 25.20 -0.38 15.03
N LYS A 141 24.49 -0.82 13.99
CA LYS A 141 24.72 -0.35 12.61
C LYS A 141 23.73 0.75 12.23
N TYR A 142 24.18 1.77 11.51
CA TYR A 142 23.28 2.80 11.01
C TYR A 142 22.55 2.32 9.76
N LEU A 143 21.26 1.99 9.89
CA LEU A 143 20.41 1.56 8.76
C LEU A 143 19.48 2.68 8.24
N GLY A 144 19.64 3.91 8.73
CA GLY A 144 18.81 5.05 8.33
C GLY A 144 17.88 5.58 9.43
N PRO A 145 16.87 6.38 9.04
CA PRO A 145 15.94 7.01 9.97
C PRO A 145 14.77 6.11 10.39
N LEU A 146 14.52 5.00 9.68
CA LEU A 146 13.34 4.15 9.89
C LEU A 146 13.60 2.95 10.81
N VAL A 147 14.77 2.32 10.70
CA VAL A 147 15.11 1.09 11.42
C VAL A 147 16.20 1.38 12.45
N LYS A 148 15.88 1.10 13.71
CA LYS A 148 16.82 1.13 14.82
C LYS A 148 17.42 -0.26 14.98
N THR A 149 18.73 -0.31 15.15
CA THR A 149 19.49 -1.54 15.37
C THR A 149 19.85 -1.69 16.83
N ALA A 150 19.87 -2.93 17.29
CA ALA A 150 20.42 -3.38 18.56
C ALA A 150 21.07 -4.74 18.30
N MET A 151 22.23 -4.74 17.65
CA MET A 151 22.74 -5.93 16.93
C MET A 151 23.22 -7.06 17.85
N ASN A 152 23.48 -6.75 19.13
CA ASN A 152 23.64 -7.74 20.19
C ASN A 152 22.48 -8.74 20.24
N ARG A 153 21.26 -8.31 19.92
CA ARG A 153 20.05 -9.13 19.95
C ARG A 153 19.89 -10.03 18.72
N CYS A 154 20.69 -9.81 17.67
CA CYS A 154 20.54 -10.54 16.41
C CYS A 154 20.91 -12.02 16.57
N ILE A 155 19.98 -12.89 16.14
CA ILE A 155 20.15 -14.35 16.15
C ILE A 155 20.55 -14.94 14.79
N HIS A 156 20.96 -14.10 13.83
CA HIS A 156 21.46 -14.56 12.54
C HIS A 156 20.48 -15.41 11.71
N CYS A 157 19.18 -15.14 11.83
CA CYS A 157 18.13 -15.85 11.07
C CYS A 157 18.07 -15.45 9.58
N THR A 158 18.79 -14.39 9.19
CA THR A 158 18.89 -13.82 7.83
C THR A 158 17.54 -13.49 7.15
N ARG A 159 16.44 -13.31 7.91
CA ARG A 159 15.14 -12.88 7.33
C ARG A 159 15.25 -11.51 6.68
N CYS A 160 15.87 -10.53 7.36
CA CYS A 160 16.05 -9.18 6.83
C CYS A 160 16.88 -9.13 5.54
N VAL A 161 18.00 -9.85 5.49
CA VAL A 161 18.87 -9.94 4.30
C VAL A 161 18.11 -10.53 3.12
N ARG A 162 17.39 -11.63 3.34
CA ARG A 162 16.54 -12.25 2.31
C ARG A 162 15.45 -11.29 1.86
N PHE A 163 14.69 -10.69 2.76
CA PHE A 163 13.63 -9.76 2.39
C PHE A 163 14.13 -8.57 1.56
N ILE A 164 15.19 -7.90 2.02
CA ILE A 164 15.77 -6.74 1.34
C ILE A 164 16.24 -7.12 -0.06
N THR A 165 16.90 -8.28 -0.21
CA THR A 165 17.37 -8.77 -1.50
C THR A 165 16.24 -9.27 -2.40
N GLU A 166 15.27 -9.98 -1.85
CA GLU A 166 14.32 -10.80 -2.60
C GLU A 166 13.02 -10.07 -2.91
N VAL A 167 12.47 -9.37 -1.92
CA VAL A 167 11.17 -8.68 -2.00
C VAL A 167 11.37 -7.20 -2.26
N ALA A 168 12.21 -6.54 -1.45
CA ALA A 168 12.51 -5.12 -1.60
C ALA A 168 13.41 -4.82 -2.81
N GLY A 169 14.18 -5.83 -3.24
CA GLY A 169 14.99 -5.79 -4.46
C GLY A 169 16.19 -4.85 -4.42
N VAL A 170 16.67 -4.51 -3.22
CA VAL A 170 17.91 -3.76 -3.04
C VAL A 170 18.93 -4.63 -2.31
N ALA A 171 20.21 -4.54 -2.65
CA ALA A 171 21.26 -5.37 -2.07
C ALA A 171 21.98 -4.65 -0.91
N ASP A 172 21.23 -3.93 -0.08
CA ASP A 172 21.81 -3.05 0.95
C ASP A 172 22.28 -3.85 2.19
N LEU A 173 21.57 -4.92 2.58
CA LEU A 173 21.91 -5.76 3.74
C LEU A 173 22.60 -7.07 3.34
N GLY A 174 23.63 -7.47 4.09
CA GLY A 174 24.33 -8.73 3.94
C GLY A 174 24.79 -9.33 5.27
N ALA A 175 25.40 -10.52 5.18
CA ALA A 175 26.11 -11.15 6.30
C ALA A 175 27.61 -11.13 6.00
N ILE A 176 28.39 -10.47 6.84
CA ILE A 176 29.86 -10.40 6.74
C ILE A 176 30.50 -11.19 7.89
N GLY A 177 31.77 -11.57 7.74
CA GLY A 177 32.46 -12.38 8.74
C GLY A 177 32.07 -13.86 8.70
N ARG A 178 32.44 -14.62 9.73
CA ARG A 178 32.18 -16.06 9.85
C ARG A 178 32.15 -16.50 11.30
N GLY A 179 31.35 -17.52 11.61
CA GLY A 179 31.29 -18.08 12.96
C GLY A 179 30.53 -17.17 13.91
N GLU A 180 31.03 -16.99 15.12
CA GLU A 180 30.41 -16.11 16.11
C GLU A 180 30.56 -14.62 15.79
N ASP A 181 31.61 -14.25 15.03
CA ASP A 181 31.92 -12.90 14.55
C ASP A 181 31.19 -12.54 13.25
N MET A 182 30.26 -13.40 12.79
CA MET A 182 29.41 -13.03 11.67
C MET A 182 28.45 -11.92 12.09
N GLU A 183 28.33 -10.87 11.26
CA GLU A 183 27.46 -9.72 11.51
C GLU A 183 26.49 -9.51 10.34
N ILE A 184 25.26 -9.11 10.66
CA ILE A 184 24.33 -8.57 9.66
C ILE A 184 24.54 -7.07 9.58
N THR A 185 24.95 -6.56 8.42
CA THR A 185 25.23 -5.14 8.22
C THR A 185 25.05 -4.72 6.77
N THR A 186 25.08 -3.42 6.53
CA THR A 186 25.32 -2.81 5.22
C THR A 186 26.84 -2.65 5.03
N TYR A 187 27.41 -3.14 3.94
CA TYR A 187 28.88 -3.20 3.77
C TYR A 187 29.57 -1.83 3.89
N LEU A 188 28.94 -0.75 3.43
CA LEU A 188 29.46 0.62 3.53
C LEU A 188 28.75 1.47 4.60
N GLU A 189 28.06 0.84 5.56
CA GLU A 189 27.34 1.51 6.66
C GLU A 189 26.42 2.67 6.20
N HIS A 190 25.84 2.52 5.02
CA HIS A 190 24.89 3.49 4.47
C HIS A 190 23.44 3.11 4.85
N ALA A 191 22.57 4.11 4.87
CA ALA A 191 21.15 3.86 5.10
C ALA A 191 20.53 3.00 3.98
N MET A 192 19.57 2.14 4.35
CA MET A 192 18.83 1.34 3.36
C MET A 192 17.96 2.25 2.49
N ARG A 193 17.84 1.89 1.20
CA ARG A 193 17.29 2.75 0.14
C ARG A 193 15.93 2.33 -0.37
N SER A 194 15.45 1.15 0.03
CA SER A 194 14.15 0.66 -0.40
C SER A 194 13.02 1.41 0.32
N GLU A 195 11.94 1.60 -0.40
CA GLU A 195 10.64 2.09 0.03
C GLU A 195 9.78 1.05 0.80
N LEU A 196 10.28 -0.18 0.94
CA LEU A 196 9.68 -1.28 1.71
C LEU A 196 10.56 -1.69 2.90
N GLN A 197 11.58 -0.91 3.27
CA GLN A 197 12.62 -1.36 4.20
C GLN A 197 12.09 -1.57 5.63
N GLY A 198 11.05 -0.86 6.04
CA GLY A 198 10.45 -0.91 7.37
C GLY A 198 9.79 -2.25 7.69
N ASN A 199 9.46 -3.06 6.68
CA ASN A 199 8.95 -4.42 6.89
C ASN A 199 9.99 -5.36 7.52
N VAL A 200 11.30 -5.01 7.51
CA VAL A 200 12.31 -5.79 8.22
C VAL A 200 12.09 -5.82 9.74
N VAL A 201 11.37 -4.82 10.28
CA VAL A 201 11.00 -4.77 11.71
C VAL A 201 10.00 -5.87 12.03
N ASP A 202 8.97 -6.05 11.21
CA ASP A 202 7.96 -7.11 11.41
C ASP A 202 8.56 -8.51 11.20
N LEU A 203 9.47 -8.61 10.23
CA LEU A 203 10.16 -9.86 9.92
C LEU A 203 11.12 -10.32 11.01
N CYS A 204 11.68 -9.37 11.78
CA CYS A 204 12.70 -9.68 12.76
C CYS A 204 12.05 -10.44 13.93
N PRO A 205 12.38 -11.72 14.17
CA PRO A 205 11.77 -12.48 15.26
C PRO A 205 12.26 -12.04 16.66
N VAL A 206 13.13 -11.02 16.70
CA VAL A 206 13.80 -10.49 17.88
C VAL A 206 13.85 -8.98 17.76
N GLY A 207 14.04 -8.27 18.88
CA GLY A 207 14.17 -6.80 18.86
C GLY A 207 15.52 -6.27 18.41
N ALA A 208 16.18 -6.94 17.46
CA ALA A 208 17.43 -6.47 16.84
C ALA A 208 17.18 -5.38 15.81
N LEU A 209 16.06 -5.46 15.08
CA LEU A 209 15.59 -4.43 14.14
C LEU A 209 14.23 -3.95 14.63
N THR A 210 14.14 -2.68 15.04
CA THR A 210 12.92 -2.09 15.61
C THR A 210 12.60 -0.77 14.91
N ALA A 211 11.36 -0.28 15.03
CA ALA A 211 10.96 0.98 14.41
C ALA A 211 11.63 2.16 15.15
N LYS A 212 12.55 2.87 14.49
CA LYS A 212 13.29 3.99 15.08
C LYS A 212 12.42 5.18 15.47
N PRO A 213 11.42 5.61 14.66
CA PRO A 213 10.59 6.78 15.01
C PRO A 213 9.83 6.63 16.33
N TRP A 214 9.53 5.39 16.71
CA TRP A 214 8.67 5.06 17.86
C TRP A 214 9.39 4.29 18.96
N ALA A 215 10.72 4.22 18.90
CA ALA A 215 11.52 3.48 19.85
C ALA A 215 11.23 3.92 21.29
N MET A 216 11.02 2.96 22.20
CA MET A 216 10.75 3.16 23.62
C MET A 216 9.49 3.96 23.98
N GLN A 217 8.55 4.19 23.05
CA GLN A 217 7.35 5.00 23.33
C GLN A 217 6.17 4.19 23.91
N TYR A 218 6.19 2.87 23.75
CA TYR A 218 5.05 2.00 24.06
C TYR A 218 5.46 0.55 24.35
N ARG A 219 4.47 -0.26 24.78
CA ARG A 219 4.55 -1.72 24.77
C ARG A 219 3.35 -2.36 24.04
N PRO A 220 3.53 -3.54 23.42
CA PRO A 220 2.50 -4.14 22.56
C PRO A 220 1.16 -4.43 23.24
N TRP A 221 1.17 -4.70 24.55
CA TRP A 221 -0.04 -4.98 25.35
C TRP A 221 -0.84 -3.74 25.74
N GLU A 222 -0.32 -2.52 25.50
CA GLU A 222 -1.00 -1.26 25.81
C GLU A 222 -2.01 -0.83 24.73
N PHE A 223 -1.99 -1.51 23.57
CA PHE A 223 -2.69 -1.05 22.38
C PHE A 223 -4.12 -1.55 22.24
N ALA A 224 -4.99 -0.65 21.81
CA ALA A 224 -6.19 -1.02 21.06
C ALA A 224 -5.78 -1.30 19.61
N LYS A 225 -6.15 -2.47 19.09
CA LYS A 225 -5.78 -2.94 17.76
C LYS A 225 -7.01 -2.86 16.85
N THR A 226 -6.95 -1.99 15.84
CA THR A 226 -8.06 -1.81 14.88
C THR A 226 -7.61 -2.24 13.51
N GLU A 227 -8.27 -3.24 12.92
CA GLU A 227 -8.05 -3.58 11.51
C GLU A 227 -8.65 -2.49 10.62
N SER A 228 -7.90 -2.02 9.63
CA SER A 228 -8.32 -0.93 8.75
C SER A 228 -7.63 -1.03 7.39
N ILE A 229 -7.70 0.01 6.58
CA ILE A 229 -7.19 0.06 5.21
C ILE A 229 -6.31 1.29 5.02
N ASP A 230 -5.21 1.09 4.32
CA ASP A 230 -4.31 2.18 3.93
C ASP A 230 -4.90 3.03 2.80
N VAL A 231 -4.66 4.32 2.86
CA VAL A 231 -5.12 5.33 1.89
C VAL A 231 -3.97 6.15 1.29
N ILE A 232 -2.74 5.84 1.67
CA ILE A 232 -1.55 6.62 1.30
C ILE A 232 -1.22 6.49 -0.19
N ASP A 233 -1.59 5.37 -0.81
CA ASP A 233 -1.53 5.12 -2.25
C ASP A 233 -2.83 4.43 -2.74
N GLY A 234 -2.90 4.11 -4.04
CA GLY A 234 -4.04 3.45 -4.66
C GLY A 234 -4.11 1.93 -4.49
N VAL A 235 -3.20 1.30 -3.74
CA VAL A 235 -3.17 -0.17 -3.55
C VAL A 235 -4.23 -0.62 -2.56
N GLY A 236 -4.54 0.21 -1.55
CA GLY A 236 -5.48 -0.15 -0.49
C GLY A 236 -4.96 -1.29 0.39
N SER A 237 -3.69 -1.19 0.81
CA SER A 237 -3.06 -2.25 1.62
C SER A 237 -3.84 -2.50 2.92
N ALA A 238 -4.00 -3.77 3.27
CA ALA A 238 -4.65 -4.14 4.53
C ALA A 238 -3.71 -3.84 5.71
N ILE A 239 -4.21 -3.09 6.70
CA ILE A 239 -3.40 -2.64 7.84
C ILE A 239 -4.09 -2.91 9.18
N ARG A 240 -3.28 -2.83 10.24
CA ARG A 240 -3.71 -2.76 11.63
C ARG A 240 -3.16 -1.48 12.24
N VAL A 241 -4.07 -0.65 12.72
CA VAL A 241 -3.77 0.61 13.41
C VAL A 241 -3.74 0.33 14.91
N ASP A 242 -2.57 0.44 15.51
CA ASP A 242 -2.40 0.27 16.95
C ASP A 242 -2.43 1.65 17.62
N SER A 243 -3.40 1.87 18.50
CA SER A 243 -3.63 3.14 19.19
C SER A 243 -3.50 3.02 20.70
N ARG A 244 -3.09 4.11 21.34
CA ARG A 244 -3.06 4.25 22.80
C ARG A 244 -3.79 5.54 23.19
N GLY A 245 -4.97 5.40 23.78
CA GLY A 245 -5.84 6.54 24.06
C GLY A 245 -6.33 7.19 22.76
N ARG A 246 -5.98 8.47 22.55
CA ARG A 246 -6.41 9.25 21.36
C ARG A 246 -5.37 9.28 20.24
N GLU A 247 -4.24 8.61 20.42
CA GLU A 247 -3.12 8.71 19.48
C GLU A 247 -2.91 7.37 18.77
N VAL A 248 -2.69 7.44 17.46
CA VAL A 248 -2.13 6.34 16.69
C VAL A 248 -0.65 6.24 17.02
N MET A 249 -0.19 5.06 17.42
CA MET A 249 1.19 4.83 17.85
C MET A 249 2.01 4.11 16.79
N ARG A 250 1.41 3.18 16.04
CA ARG A 250 2.02 2.52 14.89
C ARG A 250 0.98 1.97 13.93
N ILE A 251 1.43 1.66 12.71
CA ILE A 251 0.65 0.96 11.69
C ILE A 251 1.45 -0.28 11.28
N LEU A 252 0.81 -1.44 11.38
CA LEU A 252 1.36 -2.74 10.94
C LEU A 252 0.57 -3.27 9.73
N PRO A 253 1.17 -4.11 8.88
CA PRO A 253 0.45 -4.81 7.82
C PRO A 253 -0.52 -5.84 8.43
N ARG A 254 -1.57 -6.14 7.67
CA ARG A 254 -2.43 -7.31 7.87
C ARG A 254 -2.34 -8.21 6.66
N ILE A 255 -2.41 -9.52 6.88
CA ILE A 255 -2.31 -10.50 5.81
C ILE A 255 -3.49 -10.35 4.84
N ASN A 256 -3.19 -10.10 3.57
CA ASN A 256 -4.14 -10.10 2.47
C ASN A 256 -3.44 -10.51 1.17
N ASP A 257 -3.48 -11.80 0.86
CA ASP A 257 -2.78 -12.42 -0.26
C ASP A 257 -3.14 -11.87 -1.63
N ASP A 258 -4.36 -11.34 -1.75
CA ASP A 258 -4.87 -10.74 -2.98
C ASP A 258 -4.32 -9.33 -3.24
N VAL A 259 -3.88 -8.62 -2.20
CA VAL A 259 -3.49 -7.20 -2.27
C VAL A 259 -2.03 -7.00 -1.90
N ASN A 260 -1.72 -7.06 -0.60
CA ASN A 260 -0.41 -6.66 -0.10
C ASN A 260 0.42 -7.80 0.50
N GLU A 261 -0.10 -9.03 0.46
CA GLU A 261 0.43 -10.18 1.21
C GLU A 261 0.61 -9.79 2.66
N GLU A 262 1.85 -9.52 3.09
CA GLU A 262 2.21 -9.17 4.46
C GLU A 262 2.98 -7.85 4.53
N TRP A 263 3.04 -7.11 3.42
CA TRP A 263 3.90 -5.93 3.29
C TRP A 263 3.08 -4.65 3.26
N ILE A 264 3.70 -3.57 3.73
CA ILE A 264 3.23 -2.20 3.50
C ILE A 264 4.41 -1.32 3.14
N SER A 265 4.13 -0.20 2.48
CA SER A 265 5.16 0.78 2.16
C SER A 265 5.69 1.48 3.42
N ASP A 266 6.92 1.99 3.35
CA ASP A 266 7.49 2.82 4.41
C ASP A 266 6.66 4.08 4.66
N LYS A 267 6.02 4.60 3.61
CA LYS A 267 5.10 5.74 3.70
C LYS A 267 3.92 5.37 4.58
N THR A 268 3.22 4.28 4.25
CA THR A 268 2.10 3.74 5.04
C THR A 268 2.49 3.53 6.50
N ARG A 269 3.64 2.88 6.74
CA ARG A 269 4.10 2.48 8.08
C ARG A 269 4.46 3.67 8.97
N HIS A 270 5.11 4.67 8.40
CA HIS A 270 5.79 5.71 9.17
C HIS A 270 5.15 7.09 9.09
N VAL A 271 4.02 7.26 8.38
CA VAL A 271 3.25 8.52 8.32
C VAL A 271 2.56 8.90 9.66
N VAL A 272 2.68 8.04 10.67
CA VAL A 272 1.93 8.12 11.94
C VAL A 272 2.13 9.45 12.69
N ASP A 273 3.32 10.06 12.62
CA ASP A 273 3.58 11.38 13.22
C ASP A 273 2.86 12.52 12.49
N GLY A 274 2.62 12.36 11.18
CA GLY A 274 1.81 13.27 10.37
C GLY A 274 0.37 13.35 10.89
N LEU A 275 -0.22 12.22 11.31
CA LEU A 275 -1.58 12.19 11.88
C LEU A 275 -1.75 13.01 13.18
N ARG A 276 -0.64 13.44 13.81
CA ARG A 276 -0.63 14.24 15.05
C ARG A 276 -0.23 15.69 14.83
N THR A 277 0.37 16.00 13.68
CA THR A 277 1.05 17.27 13.43
C THR A 277 0.27 18.09 12.40
N GLN A 278 0.23 19.42 12.56
CA GLN A 278 -0.49 20.34 11.66
C GLN A 278 -1.98 19.98 11.43
N ARG A 279 -2.60 19.30 12.41
CA ARG A 279 -3.99 18.88 12.34
C ARG A 279 -4.94 20.07 12.47
N LEU A 280 -5.99 20.08 11.65
CA LEU A 280 -7.09 21.01 11.77
C LEU A 280 -8.05 20.52 12.85
N ASP A 281 -8.22 21.32 13.89
CA ASP A 281 -8.94 20.95 15.12
C ASP A 281 -10.19 21.80 15.36
N LYS A 282 -10.40 22.88 14.59
CA LYS A 282 -11.56 23.80 14.71
C LYS A 282 -11.79 24.48 13.36
N PRO A 283 -12.98 25.05 13.12
CA PRO A 283 -13.20 25.86 11.93
C PRO A 283 -12.34 27.13 11.95
N TYR A 284 -11.87 27.55 10.78
CA TYR A 284 -11.15 28.82 10.62
C TYR A 284 -11.80 29.66 9.53
N LEU A 285 -11.77 30.99 9.69
CA LEU A 285 -12.25 31.96 8.72
C LEU A 285 -11.14 32.98 8.45
N ARG A 286 -10.92 33.32 7.18
CA ARG A 286 -9.97 34.36 6.79
C ARG A 286 -10.54 35.74 7.07
N GLY A 287 -9.81 36.52 7.86
CA GLY A 287 -10.12 37.92 8.16
C GLY A 287 -9.73 38.87 7.03
N ALA A 288 -10.14 40.13 7.14
CA ALA A 288 -9.76 41.19 6.21
C ALA A 288 -8.25 41.49 6.21
N ASP A 289 -7.54 41.11 7.28
CA ASP A 289 -6.08 41.16 7.40
C ASP A 289 -5.37 40.00 6.69
N GLY A 290 -6.13 39.12 6.03
CA GLY A 290 -5.64 37.96 5.31
C GLY A 290 -5.27 36.78 6.22
N LYS A 291 -5.46 36.87 7.54
CA LYS A 291 -5.10 35.80 8.49
C LYS A 291 -6.30 34.90 8.80
N LEU A 292 -6.03 33.63 9.04
CA LEU A 292 -7.04 32.66 9.49
C LEU A 292 -7.25 32.81 11.00
N ARG A 293 -8.49 33.08 11.41
CA ARG A 293 -8.90 33.08 12.83
C ARG A 293 -9.77 31.87 13.12
N ALA A 294 -9.61 31.26 14.29
CA ALA A 294 -10.52 30.22 14.76
C ALA A 294 -11.94 30.80 14.95
N VAL A 295 -12.96 30.06 14.52
CA VAL A 295 -14.36 30.46 14.62
C VAL A 295 -15.23 29.27 15.05
N SER A 296 -16.46 29.57 15.49
CA SER A 296 -17.46 28.53 15.74
C SER A 296 -17.97 27.93 14.42
N TRP A 297 -18.49 26.69 14.46
CA TRP A 297 -19.18 26.06 13.32
C TRP A 297 -20.30 26.94 12.76
N ARG A 298 -21.06 27.59 13.64
CA ARG A 298 -22.15 28.51 13.25
C ARG A 298 -21.63 29.72 12.47
N GLU A 299 -20.52 30.33 12.92
CA GLU A 299 -19.87 31.44 12.21
C GLU A 299 -19.32 30.99 10.85
N ALA A 300 -18.66 29.83 10.79
CA ALA A 300 -18.14 29.29 9.53
C ALA A 300 -19.27 29.08 8.50
N PHE A 301 -20.37 28.43 8.90
CA PHE A 301 -21.53 28.22 8.02
C PHE A 301 -22.22 29.54 7.62
N ALA A 302 -22.31 30.50 8.55
CA ALA A 302 -22.85 31.82 8.25
C ALA A 302 -22.00 32.60 7.23
N ALA A 303 -20.67 32.43 7.25
CA ALA A 303 -19.77 33.02 6.26
C ALA A 303 -19.86 32.35 4.88
N ILE A 304 -20.07 31.03 4.85
CA ILE A 304 -20.23 30.25 3.61
C ILE A 304 -21.55 30.58 2.90
N LYS A 305 -22.64 30.67 3.66
CA LYS A 305 -24.02 30.82 3.13
C LYS A 305 -24.19 31.88 2.03
N PRO A 306 -23.84 33.16 2.24
CA PRO A 306 -24.06 34.18 1.22
C PRO A 306 -23.21 33.94 -0.04
N ARG A 307 -22.06 33.27 0.08
CA ARG A 307 -21.19 32.96 -1.06
C ARG A 307 -21.79 31.87 -1.94
N ILE A 308 -22.33 30.83 -1.34
CA ILE A 308 -23.01 29.75 -2.06
C ILE A 308 -24.33 30.22 -2.66
N GLU A 309 -25.11 31.04 -1.95
CA GLU A 309 -26.39 31.56 -2.45
C GLU A 309 -26.22 32.58 -3.60
N ALA A 310 -25.11 33.33 -3.62
CA ALA A 310 -24.83 34.29 -4.69
C ALA A 310 -24.12 33.67 -5.90
N ALA A 311 -23.44 32.53 -5.74
CA ALA A 311 -22.70 31.88 -6.81
C ALA A 311 -23.65 31.25 -7.84
N ARG A 312 -23.40 31.53 -9.12
CA ARG A 312 -24.12 30.84 -10.22
C ARG A 312 -23.69 29.38 -10.28
N PRO A 313 -24.59 28.43 -10.62
CA PRO A 313 -24.26 27.01 -10.67
C PRO A 313 -23.02 26.69 -11.52
N GLU A 314 -22.87 27.34 -12.68
CA GLU A 314 -21.76 27.14 -13.61
C GLU A 314 -20.43 27.72 -13.10
N ARG A 315 -20.48 28.59 -12.08
CA ARG A 315 -19.34 29.23 -11.41
C ARG A 315 -19.14 28.73 -9.98
N MET A 316 -19.78 27.64 -9.63
CA MET A 316 -19.54 26.89 -8.39
C MET A 316 -18.88 25.56 -8.78
N GLY A 317 -17.91 25.08 -8.02
CA GLY A 317 -17.27 23.79 -8.28
C GLY A 317 -16.73 23.10 -7.03
N ALA A 318 -16.38 21.83 -7.17
CA ALA A 318 -15.83 21.01 -6.10
C ALA A 318 -14.71 20.08 -6.58
N ILE A 319 -13.62 20.01 -5.82
CA ILE A 319 -12.50 19.10 -6.07
C ILE A 319 -12.37 18.17 -4.87
N ALA A 320 -12.37 16.86 -5.12
CA ALA A 320 -12.12 15.85 -4.11
C ALA A 320 -10.65 15.42 -4.11
N GLY A 321 -10.07 15.35 -2.92
CA GLY A 321 -8.65 15.07 -2.71
C GLY A 321 -8.29 13.58 -2.72
N GLU A 322 -7.00 13.28 -2.82
CA GLU A 322 -6.44 11.91 -2.93
C GLU A 322 -6.82 10.93 -1.80
N LEU A 323 -7.19 11.45 -0.61
CA LEU A 323 -7.44 10.67 0.61
C LEU A 323 -8.93 10.52 0.96
N ALA A 324 -9.82 11.07 0.13
CA ALA A 324 -11.24 11.14 0.44
C ALA A 324 -11.93 9.77 0.37
N SER A 325 -12.83 9.49 1.31
CA SER A 325 -13.68 8.29 1.29
C SER A 325 -14.82 8.42 0.26
N VAL A 326 -15.42 7.30 -0.14
CA VAL A 326 -16.54 7.33 -1.09
C VAL A 326 -17.76 8.03 -0.50
N GLU A 327 -18.03 7.88 0.80
CA GLU A 327 -19.18 8.47 1.47
C GLU A 327 -19.17 10.00 1.43
N GLU A 328 -18.03 10.63 1.73
CA GLU A 328 -17.89 12.09 1.70
C GLU A 328 -17.86 12.65 0.28
N MET A 329 -17.23 11.96 -0.68
CA MET A 329 -17.32 12.34 -2.09
C MET A 329 -18.76 12.26 -2.59
N PHE A 330 -19.51 11.23 -2.20
CA PHE A 330 -20.92 11.09 -2.57
C PHE A 330 -21.80 12.14 -1.89
N ALA A 331 -21.59 12.44 -0.60
CA ALA A 331 -22.28 13.52 0.09
C ALA A 331 -22.01 14.89 -0.58
N LEU A 332 -20.77 15.14 -1.01
CA LEU A 332 -20.41 16.36 -1.71
C LEU A 332 -21.02 16.41 -3.12
N LYS A 333 -21.05 15.28 -3.83
CA LYS A 333 -21.75 15.17 -5.12
C LYS A 333 -23.22 15.57 -5.00
N LEU A 334 -23.94 14.97 -4.04
CA LEU A 334 -25.34 15.31 -3.77
C LEU A 334 -25.50 16.80 -3.39
N PHE A 335 -24.56 17.34 -2.61
CA PHE A 335 -24.57 18.74 -2.23
C PHE A 335 -24.47 19.67 -3.46
N MET A 336 -23.56 19.36 -4.39
CA MET A 336 -23.35 20.13 -5.61
C MET A 336 -24.52 20.00 -6.59
N GLU A 337 -25.08 18.80 -6.74
CA GLU A 337 -26.27 18.53 -7.54
C GLU A 337 -27.49 19.33 -7.03
N GLN A 338 -27.70 19.40 -5.71
CA GLN A 338 -28.76 20.23 -5.13
C GLN A 338 -28.58 21.74 -5.37
N ARG A 339 -27.39 22.19 -5.82
CA ARG A 339 -27.08 23.57 -6.20
C ARG A 339 -26.97 23.75 -7.72
N GLY A 340 -27.25 22.70 -8.49
CA GLY A 340 -27.25 22.71 -9.95
C GLY A 340 -25.86 22.76 -10.57
N SER A 341 -24.79 22.59 -9.79
CA SER A 341 -23.43 22.60 -10.31
C SER A 341 -23.00 21.18 -10.69
N SER A 342 -22.45 21.05 -11.89
CA SER A 342 -21.84 19.83 -12.43
C SER A 342 -20.31 19.90 -12.49
N ASN A 343 -19.71 20.97 -11.97
CA ASN A 343 -18.27 21.16 -11.88
C ASN A 343 -17.72 20.40 -10.66
N ILE A 344 -17.66 19.07 -10.75
CA ILE A 344 -17.08 18.20 -9.73
C ILE A 344 -15.94 17.40 -10.34
N ASP A 345 -14.81 17.22 -9.67
CA ASP A 345 -13.72 16.40 -10.21
C ASP A 345 -12.84 15.83 -9.10
N VAL A 346 -12.56 14.53 -9.18
CA VAL A 346 -11.64 13.82 -8.27
C VAL A 346 -10.21 13.76 -8.82
N ARG A 347 -10.02 14.14 -10.09
CA ARG A 347 -8.73 14.02 -10.79
C ARG A 347 -7.89 15.29 -10.59
N GLU A 348 -7.39 15.50 -9.37
CA GLU A 348 -6.46 16.60 -9.06
C GLU A 348 -5.25 16.62 -10.01
N ASP A 349 -4.80 15.42 -10.39
CA ASP A 349 -3.69 15.21 -11.32
C ASP A 349 -4.02 15.58 -12.78
N GLY A 350 -5.29 15.82 -13.11
CA GLY A 350 -5.77 16.11 -14.45
C GLY A 350 -5.74 14.93 -15.42
N SER A 351 -5.79 13.70 -14.91
CA SER A 351 -5.84 12.49 -15.74
C SER A 351 -7.04 12.47 -16.69
N ALA A 352 -6.84 11.85 -17.86
CA ALA A 352 -7.86 11.72 -18.90
C ALA A 352 -8.93 10.63 -18.63
N LEU A 353 -8.93 10.03 -17.44
CA LEU A 353 -9.85 8.94 -17.08
C LEU A 353 -11.29 9.45 -16.96
N HIS A 354 -12.25 8.68 -17.46
CA HIS A 354 -13.67 9.03 -17.38
C HIS A 354 -14.54 7.77 -17.30
N PRO A 355 -15.54 7.73 -16.40
CA PRO A 355 -16.42 6.56 -16.23
C PRO A 355 -17.35 6.27 -17.41
N ARG A 356 -17.35 7.11 -18.45
CA ARG A 356 -18.21 6.94 -19.64
C ARG A 356 -17.79 5.74 -20.48
N PHE A 357 -16.54 5.31 -20.31
CA PHE A 357 -15.97 4.16 -20.98
C PHE A 357 -16.19 2.86 -20.19
N GLY A 358 -16.89 2.89 -19.05
CA GLY A 358 -17.09 1.73 -18.18
C GLY A 358 -15.92 1.51 -17.21
N ARG A 359 -16.14 0.73 -16.12
CA ARG A 359 -15.14 0.65 -15.03
C ARG A 359 -13.82 0.03 -15.48
N ALA A 360 -13.87 -0.92 -16.41
CA ALA A 360 -12.66 -1.54 -16.95
C ALA A 360 -11.68 -0.54 -17.62
N SER A 361 -12.11 0.68 -17.95
CA SER A 361 -11.23 1.71 -18.51
C SER A 361 -10.27 2.35 -17.50
N TYR A 362 -10.49 2.18 -16.20
CA TYR A 362 -9.70 2.83 -15.14
C TYR A 362 -9.30 1.90 -13.99
N LEU A 363 -9.53 0.59 -14.14
CA LEU A 363 -9.16 -0.42 -13.16
C LEU A 363 -7.90 -1.19 -13.57
N PHE A 364 -7.23 -1.74 -12.57
CA PHE A 364 -6.22 -2.77 -12.70
C PHE A 364 -6.91 -4.13 -12.90
N ASN A 365 -7.41 -4.37 -14.12
CA ASN A 365 -8.34 -5.48 -14.36
C ASN A 365 -7.73 -6.88 -14.22
N ALA A 366 -6.41 -7.00 -14.32
CA ALA A 366 -5.73 -8.27 -14.10
C ALA A 366 -5.76 -8.71 -12.63
N THR A 367 -6.18 -7.83 -11.71
CA THR A 367 -6.01 -7.92 -10.24
C THR A 367 -4.53 -7.90 -9.83
N ILE A 368 -4.24 -7.43 -8.62
CA ILE A 368 -2.89 -7.42 -8.07
C ILE A 368 -2.37 -8.88 -7.94
N ALA A 369 -3.27 -9.80 -7.58
CA ALA A 369 -3.01 -11.22 -7.54
C ALA A 369 -2.59 -11.78 -8.91
N GLY A 370 -3.32 -11.43 -9.97
CA GLY A 370 -3.12 -11.94 -11.33
C GLY A 370 -1.82 -11.49 -12.00
N ILE A 371 -1.06 -10.56 -11.42
CA ILE A 371 0.33 -10.28 -11.83
C ILE A 371 1.16 -11.58 -11.82
N GLU A 372 0.91 -12.48 -10.87
CA GLU A 372 1.62 -13.76 -10.77
C GLU A 372 1.29 -14.73 -11.90
N GLU A 373 0.15 -14.54 -12.58
CA GLU A 373 -0.27 -15.36 -13.71
C GLU A 373 0.23 -14.83 -15.06
N ALA A 374 0.63 -13.56 -15.12
CA ALA A 374 1.13 -12.92 -16.34
C ALA A 374 2.46 -13.56 -16.80
N ASP A 375 2.75 -13.54 -18.09
CA ASP A 375 4.02 -14.04 -18.67
C ASP A 375 4.84 -12.96 -19.40
N ALA A 376 4.23 -11.84 -19.73
CA ALA A 376 4.91 -10.61 -20.11
C ALA A 376 4.15 -9.38 -19.60
N VAL A 377 4.87 -8.31 -19.29
CA VAL A 377 4.30 -7.02 -18.87
C VAL A 377 4.90 -5.85 -19.65
N LEU A 378 4.03 -4.96 -20.12
CA LEU A 378 4.38 -3.67 -20.70
C LEU A 378 3.94 -2.56 -19.73
N LEU A 379 4.92 -1.83 -19.20
CA LEU A 379 4.73 -0.66 -18.34
C LEU A 379 4.74 0.60 -19.20
N ALA A 380 3.65 1.37 -19.20
CA ALA A 380 3.52 2.59 -20.00
C ALA A 380 3.16 3.79 -19.12
N GLY A 381 4.07 4.74 -19.00
CA GLY A 381 3.88 5.98 -18.23
C GLY A 381 3.67 5.73 -16.74
N VAL A 382 4.32 4.68 -16.20
CA VAL A 382 4.15 4.23 -14.81
C VAL A 382 5.51 3.96 -14.18
N ASN A 383 5.66 4.33 -12.90
CA ASN A 383 6.77 3.89 -12.07
C ASN A 383 6.17 3.13 -10.88
N PRO A 384 5.91 1.82 -11.01
CA PRO A 384 5.21 1.07 -9.98
C PRO A 384 5.93 1.14 -8.63
N ARG A 385 7.26 1.29 -8.62
CA ARG A 385 8.04 1.44 -7.39
C ARG A 385 7.65 2.68 -6.58
N ARG A 386 7.24 3.76 -7.23
CA ARG A 386 6.85 5.03 -6.58
C ARG A 386 5.35 5.20 -6.45
N ASP A 387 4.60 4.80 -7.48
CA ASP A 387 3.15 4.95 -7.53
C ASP A 387 2.42 3.90 -6.67
N ALA A 388 2.97 2.69 -6.53
CA ALA A 388 2.36 1.56 -5.82
C ALA A 388 3.43 0.53 -5.40
N ALA A 389 4.23 0.87 -4.38
CA ALA A 389 5.44 0.12 -4.01
C ALA A 389 5.21 -1.39 -3.78
N VAL A 390 4.09 -1.76 -3.17
CA VAL A 390 3.75 -3.17 -2.93
C VAL A 390 3.41 -3.89 -4.25
N LEU A 391 2.75 -3.22 -5.19
CA LEU A 391 2.49 -3.76 -6.52
C LEU A 391 3.80 -3.98 -7.29
N ASN A 392 4.78 -3.08 -7.15
CA ASN A 392 6.14 -3.30 -7.68
C ASN A 392 6.78 -4.58 -7.12
N ALA A 393 6.61 -4.86 -5.82
CA ALA A 393 7.09 -6.09 -5.21
C ALA A 393 6.38 -7.35 -5.78
N ARG A 394 5.10 -7.24 -6.18
CA ARG A 394 4.39 -8.33 -6.88
C ARG A 394 4.95 -8.59 -8.29
N ILE A 395 5.26 -7.53 -9.04
CA ILE A 395 5.95 -7.63 -10.35
C ILE A 395 7.32 -8.28 -10.16
N ARG A 396 8.07 -7.85 -9.13
CA ARG A 396 9.37 -8.43 -8.79
C ARG A 396 9.26 -9.91 -8.41
N LYS A 397 8.29 -10.28 -7.58
CA LYS A 397 8.01 -11.67 -7.21
C LYS A 397 7.79 -12.51 -8.46
N ARG A 398 6.94 -12.04 -9.37
CA ARG A 398 6.69 -12.74 -10.64
C ARG A 398 7.96 -12.87 -11.49
N TRP A 399 8.77 -11.83 -11.57
CA TRP A 399 10.07 -11.87 -12.26
C TRP A 399 11.02 -12.92 -11.67
N ARG A 400 11.05 -13.09 -10.34
CA ARG A 400 11.89 -14.09 -9.67
C ARG A 400 11.42 -15.53 -9.88
N MET A 401 10.15 -15.75 -10.23
CA MET A 401 9.58 -17.09 -10.45
C MET A 401 10.01 -17.73 -11.78
N GLY A 402 10.67 -17.00 -12.67
CA GLY A 402 11.18 -17.53 -13.94
C GLY A 402 11.16 -16.49 -15.05
N THR A 403 11.04 -16.94 -16.30
CA THR A 403 10.99 -16.03 -17.45
C THR A 403 9.76 -15.14 -17.37
N PHE A 404 9.99 -13.82 -17.33
CA PHE A 404 8.98 -12.79 -17.34
C PHE A 404 9.53 -11.58 -18.09
N ARG A 405 8.99 -11.32 -19.29
CA ARG A 405 9.46 -10.22 -20.14
C ARG A 405 8.85 -8.92 -19.65
N ILE A 406 9.68 -7.94 -19.33
CA ILE A 406 9.25 -6.63 -18.82
C ILE A 406 9.71 -5.56 -19.79
N GLY A 407 8.77 -4.79 -20.35
CA GLY A 407 9.03 -3.64 -21.20
C GLY A 407 8.65 -2.35 -20.47
N LEU A 408 9.45 -1.29 -20.63
CA LEU A 408 9.19 0.02 -20.03
C LEU A 408 9.14 1.11 -21.10
N ILE A 409 8.04 1.86 -21.13
CA ILE A 409 7.88 3.11 -21.86
C ILE A 409 7.60 4.23 -20.86
N GLY A 410 8.48 5.21 -20.77
CA GLY A 410 8.35 6.36 -19.86
C GLY A 410 9.69 6.74 -19.24
N GLU A 411 9.67 7.16 -17.99
CA GLU A 411 10.89 7.51 -17.24
C GLU A 411 11.79 6.28 -17.06
N ARG A 412 13.09 6.42 -17.34
CA ARG A 412 14.09 5.38 -17.11
C ARG A 412 14.44 5.29 -15.62
N ALA A 413 13.57 4.66 -14.84
CA ALA A 413 13.69 4.54 -13.38
C ALA A 413 14.31 3.19 -12.95
N ASP A 414 14.90 3.16 -11.75
CA ASP A 414 15.24 1.91 -11.07
C ASP A 414 13.98 1.27 -10.48
N LEU A 415 13.51 0.17 -11.09
CA LEU A 415 12.33 -0.57 -10.67
C LEU A 415 12.64 -1.74 -9.74
N THR A 416 13.90 -1.92 -9.33
CA THR A 416 14.42 -3.07 -8.56
C THR A 416 14.48 -4.39 -9.33
N TYR A 417 14.25 -4.40 -10.64
CA TYR A 417 14.40 -5.58 -11.51
C TYR A 417 14.77 -5.14 -12.93
N PRO A 418 15.43 -6.00 -13.73
CA PRO A 418 15.79 -5.67 -15.10
C PRO A 418 14.55 -5.60 -15.99
N TYR A 419 14.59 -4.71 -16.98
CA TYR A 419 13.56 -4.52 -17.99
C TYR A 419 14.19 -4.11 -19.33
N GLU A 420 13.45 -4.27 -20.40
CA GLU A 420 13.77 -3.72 -21.72
C GLU A 420 13.21 -2.30 -21.81
N TYR A 421 14.07 -1.32 -22.02
CA TYR A 421 13.65 0.07 -22.19
C TYR A 421 13.25 0.32 -23.65
N LEU A 422 11.97 0.63 -23.87
CA LEU A 422 11.36 0.72 -25.21
C LEU A 422 11.22 2.18 -25.67
N GLY A 423 11.36 3.14 -24.77
CA GLY A 423 11.39 4.57 -25.07
C GLY A 423 10.63 5.41 -24.05
N ALA A 424 10.37 6.68 -24.36
CA ALA A 424 10.00 7.69 -23.37
C ALA A 424 8.54 8.18 -23.43
N GLY A 425 7.76 7.81 -24.44
CA GLY A 425 6.42 8.39 -24.62
C GLY A 425 5.53 7.71 -25.66
N GLY A 426 4.53 8.45 -26.12
CA GLY A 426 3.45 7.93 -26.99
C GLY A 426 3.94 7.32 -28.30
N GLN A 427 4.96 7.91 -28.93
CA GLN A 427 5.54 7.38 -30.17
C GLN A 427 6.12 5.97 -29.99
N SER A 428 6.76 5.71 -28.84
CA SER A 428 7.30 4.39 -28.51
C SER A 428 6.17 3.38 -28.31
N LEU A 429 5.08 3.79 -27.65
CA LEU A 429 3.90 2.93 -27.51
C LEU A 429 3.31 2.60 -28.88
N ALA A 430 3.13 3.61 -29.75
CA ALA A 430 2.64 3.40 -31.10
C ALA A 430 3.53 2.44 -31.92
N SER A 431 4.85 2.57 -31.79
CA SER A 431 5.82 1.69 -32.45
C SER A 431 5.71 0.24 -31.97
N VAL A 432 5.57 0.03 -30.65
CA VAL A 432 5.36 -1.32 -30.10
C VAL A 432 4.03 -1.90 -30.58
N VAL A 433 2.95 -1.12 -30.57
CA VAL A 433 1.63 -1.56 -31.11
C VAL A 433 1.72 -1.95 -32.58
N ALA A 434 2.52 -1.24 -33.37
CA ALA A 434 2.79 -1.56 -34.78
C ALA A 434 3.67 -2.80 -34.97
N GLY A 435 4.18 -3.41 -33.89
CA GLY A 435 5.00 -4.62 -33.94
C GLY A 435 6.50 -4.37 -34.09
N ALA A 436 6.98 -3.16 -33.78
CA ALA A 436 8.41 -2.86 -33.85
C ALA A 436 9.18 -3.46 -32.65
N GLY A 437 10.30 -4.13 -32.95
CA GLY A 437 11.24 -4.66 -31.94
C GLY A 437 10.91 -6.06 -31.44
N GLU A 438 11.92 -6.69 -30.82
CA GLU A 438 11.81 -8.07 -30.31
C GLU A 438 10.79 -8.19 -29.17
N PHE A 439 10.68 -7.16 -28.32
CA PHE A 439 9.67 -7.12 -27.26
C PHE A 439 8.25 -7.23 -27.81
N ALA A 440 7.90 -6.52 -28.90
CA ALA A 440 6.54 -6.54 -29.44
C ALA A 440 6.15 -7.93 -29.95
N SER A 441 7.08 -8.65 -30.58
CA SER A 441 6.88 -10.05 -30.99
C SER A 441 6.68 -10.97 -29.79
N ALA A 442 7.57 -10.90 -28.80
CA ALA A 442 7.47 -11.70 -27.58
C ALA A 442 6.18 -11.41 -26.77
N PHE A 443 5.76 -10.14 -26.72
CA PHE A 443 4.54 -9.71 -26.04
C PHE A 443 3.27 -10.19 -26.77
N ARG A 444 3.31 -10.30 -28.10
CA ARG A 444 2.21 -10.88 -28.89
C ARG A 444 2.09 -12.40 -28.71
N GLU A 445 3.22 -13.10 -28.58
CA GLU A 445 3.26 -14.56 -28.34
C GLU A 445 2.90 -14.94 -26.89
N ALA A 446 2.87 -13.97 -25.98
CA ALA A 446 2.57 -14.16 -24.58
C ALA A 446 1.13 -14.71 -24.40
N LYS A 447 0.99 -15.70 -23.50
CA LYS A 447 -0.30 -16.30 -23.15
C LYS A 447 -1.06 -15.44 -22.16
N LYS A 448 -0.45 -14.69 -21.27
CA LYS A 448 -1.16 -13.77 -20.35
C LYS A 448 -0.43 -12.42 -20.34
N PRO A 449 -0.44 -11.68 -21.47
CA PRO A 449 0.20 -10.38 -21.57
C PRO A 449 -0.54 -9.37 -20.67
N LEU A 450 0.23 -8.53 -19.98
CA LEU A 450 -0.26 -7.48 -19.08
C LEU A 450 0.23 -6.11 -19.57
N LEU A 451 -0.67 -5.17 -19.79
CA LEU A 451 -0.36 -3.76 -20.02
C LEU A 451 -0.73 -2.99 -18.75
N ILE A 452 0.23 -2.28 -18.16
CA ILE A 452 -0.02 -1.37 -17.03
C ILE A 452 0.18 0.06 -17.52
N LEU A 453 -0.92 0.79 -17.64
CA LEU A 453 -0.95 2.20 -17.98
C LEU A 453 -0.98 3.04 -16.70
N GLY A 454 -0.01 3.93 -16.54
CA GLY A 454 0.08 4.80 -15.36
C GLY A 454 -0.26 6.25 -15.65
N ARG A 455 -0.24 7.04 -14.56
CA ARG A 455 -0.53 8.47 -14.58
C ARG A 455 0.34 9.26 -15.55
N GLY A 456 1.60 8.90 -15.73
CA GLY A 456 2.54 9.64 -16.59
C GLY A 456 2.07 9.74 -18.05
N ALA A 457 1.39 8.70 -18.54
CA ALA A 457 0.74 8.70 -19.85
C ALA A 457 -0.63 9.38 -19.84
N LEU A 458 -1.37 9.28 -18.73
CA LEU A 458 -2.74 9.80 -18.61
C LEU A 458 -2.82 11.31 -18.34
N THR A 459 -1.76 11.89 -17.77
CA THR A 459 -1.68 13.32 -17.42
C THR A 459 -0.83 14.14 -18.40
N SER A 460 -0.13 13.48 -19.33
CA SER A 460 0.65 14.14 -20.38
C SER A 460 -0.26 14.82 -21.41
N GLU A 461 0.33 15.64 -22.27
CA GLU A 461 -0.38 16.21 -23.41
C GLU A 461 -0.97 15.10 -24.28
N GLY A 462 -2.26 15.20 -24.59
CA GLY A 462 -2.99 14.15 -25.30
C GLY A 462 -3.20 12.87 -24.49
N GLY A 463 -3.30 12.92 -23.15
CA GLY A 463 -3.54 11.74 -22.32
C GLY A 463 -4.75 10.89 -22.72
N LEU A 464 -5.80 11.50 -23.29
CA LEU A 464 -6.93 10.77 -23.87
C LEU A 464 -6.54 9.97 -25.12
N ALA A 465 -5.64 10.52 -25.95
CA ALA A 465 -5.07 9.81 -27.09
C ALA A 465 -4.16 8.65 -26.65
N GLN A 466 -3.43 8.80 -25.54
CA GLN A 466 -2.65 7.71 -24.96
C GLN A 466 -3.53 6.59 -24.41
N LEU A 467 -4.65 6.94 -23.77
CA LEU A 467 -5.66 5.96 -23.35
C LEU A 467 -6.25 5.21 -24.55
N ALA A 468 -6.62 5.94 -25.61
CA ALA A 468 -7.12 5.33 -26.85
C ALA A 468 -6.07 4.42 -27.52
N LEU A 469 -4.79 4.84 -27.53
CA LEU A 469 -3.68 4.05 -28.07
C LEU A 469 -3.44 2.78 -27.24
N ALA A 470 -3.51 2.88 -25.91
CA ALA A 470 -3.43 1.73 -25.01
C ALA A 470 -4.59 0.75 -25.23
N ALA A 471 -5.81 1.24 -25.49
CA ALA A 471 -6.95 0.40 -25.86
C ALA A 471 -6.75 -0.27 -27.23
N LYS A 472 -6.18 0.43 -28.22
CA LYS A 472 -5.77 -0.17 -29.50
C LYS A 472 -4.70 -1.25 -29.31
N ALA A 473 -3.74 -1.02 -28.40
CA ALA A 473 -2.77 -2.04 -27.99
C ALA A 473 -3.48 -3.27 -27.40
N ALA A 474 -4.51 -3.05 -26.57
CA ALA A 474 -5.29 -4.13 -25.97
C ALA A 474 -5.92 -5.05 -27.01
N ASN A 475 -6.49 -4.47 -28.08
CA ASN A 475 -7.02 -5.21 -29.22
C ASN A 475 -5.93 -5.93 -30.02
N SER A 476 -4.82 -5.23 -30.33
CA SER A 476 -3.71 -5.76 -31.15
C SER A 476 -3.01 -6.97 -30.50
N PHE A 477 -2.86 -6.95 -29.17
CA PHE A 477 -2.18 -7.99 -28.40
C PHE A 477 -3.13 -9.00 -27.75
N GLY A 478 -4.45 -8.90 -27.96
CA GLY A 478 -5.42 -9.82 -27.37
C GLY A 478 -5.39 -9.84 -25.84
N LEU A 479 -5.26 -8.66 -25.22
CA LEU A 479 -5.17 -8.51 -23.76
C LEU A 479 -6.48 -8.86 -23.06
N VAL A 480 -7.62 -8.72 -23.74
CA VAL A 480 -8.95 -9.03 -23.20
C VAL A 480 -9.50 -10.26 -23.91
N ARG A 481 -9.74 -11.32 -23.13
CA ARG A 481 -10.32 -12.58 -23.61
C ARG A 481 -11.03 -13.30 -22.47
N GLU A 482 -11.66 -14.43 -22.78
CA GLU A 482 -12.24 -15.28 -21.75
C GLU A 482 -11.15 -15.75 -20.76
N GLY A 483 -11.36 -15.49 -19.47
CA GLY A 483 -10.45 -15.88 -18.38
C GLY A 483 -9.19 -15.02 -18.22
N TRP A 484 -8.98 -13.95 -19.02
CA TRP A 484 -7.86 -13.03 -18.83
C TRP A 484 -8.20 -11.61 -19.28
N ASN A 485 -7.90 -10.64 -18.42
CA ASN A 485 -7.95 -9.22 -18.76
C ASN A 485 -6.64 -8.53 -18.36
N GLY A 486 -5.72 -8.48 -19.31
CA GLY A 486 -4.41 -7.86 -19.15
C GLY A 486 -4.38 -6.35 -19.36
N PHE A 487 -5.49 -5.68 -19.70
CA PHE A 487 -5.49 -4.22 -19.77
C PHE A 487 -5.67 -3.65 -18.37
N SER A 488 -4.68 -2.97 -17.82
CA SER A 488 -4.72 -2.46 -16.45
C SER A 488 -4.31 -1.00 -16.38
N VAL A 489 -5.09 -0.20 -15.66
CA VAL A 489 -4.75 1.18 -15.30
C VAL A 489 -4.36 1.21 -13.82
N LEU A 490 -3.19 1.77 -13.52
CA LEU A 490 -2.72 1.94 -12.15
C LEU A 490 -3.19 3.28 -11.59
N SER A 491 -4.03 3.24 -10.55
CA SER A 491 -4.32 4.40 -9.71
C SER A 491 -3.21 4.58 -8.67
N ALA A 492 -2.67 5.80 -8.57
CA ALA A 492 -1.69 6.15 -7.54
C ALA A 492 -2.35 6.65 -6.23
N THR A 493 -3.65 6.92 -6.23
CA THR A 493 -4.38 7.53 -5.11
C THR A 493 -5.58 6.69 -4.70
N ALA A 494 -5.95 6.79 -3.41
CA ALA A 494 -7.01 5.97 -2.80
C ALA A 494 -8.42 6.43 -3.17
N SER A 495 -8.62 7.72 -3.44
CA SER A 495 -9.95 8.27 -3.76
C SER A 495 -10.35 8.14 -5.23
N LEU A 496 -9.39 8.01 -6.16
CA LEU A 496 -9.65 8.13 -7.60
C LEU A 496 -10.67 7.09 -8.11
N VAL A 497 -10.46 5.81 -7.83
CA VAL A 497 -11.36 4.75 -8.32
C VAL A 497 -12.76 4.90 -7.72
N GLY A 498 -12.85 5.12 -6.40
CA GLY A 498 -14.13 5.33 -5.73
C GLY A 498 -14.87 6.58 -6.23
N GLY A 499 -14.14 7.66 -6.54
CA GLY A 499 -14.68 8.86 -7.16
C GLY A 499 -15.18 8.61 -8.59
N LEU A 500 -14.45 7.85 -9.40
CA LEU A 500 -14.87 7.45 -10.75
C LEU A 500 -16.10 6.53 -10.71
N ASP A 501 -16.18 5.61 -9.74
CA ASP A 501 -17.31 4.70 -9.53
C ASP A 501 -18.62 5.46 -9.29
N ILE A 502 -18.57 6.53 -8.49
CA ILE A 502 -19.73 7.39 -8.23
C ILE A 502 -19.89 8.51 -9.27
N GLY A 503 -19.06 8.55 -10.31
CA GLY A 503 -19.10 9.60 -11.32
C GLY A 503 -18.82 11.01 -10.76
N PHE A 504 -17.89 11.14 -9.82
CA PHE A 504 -17.35 12.41 -9.33
C PHE A 504 -16.39 13.01 -10.37
N VAL A 505 -16.92 13.29 -11.56
CA VAL A 505 -16.23 13.88 -12.71
C VAL A 505 -17.09 14.98 -13.32
N PRO A 506 -16.50 15.90 -14.11
CA PRO A 506 -17.25 17.02 -14.65
C PRO A 506 -18.39 16.53 -15.54
N GLY A 507 -19.58 17.10 -15.38
CA GLY A 507 -20.68 16.88 -16.32
C GLY A 507 -20.37 17.39 -17.72
N ASN A 508 -21.26 17.13 -18.68
CA ASN A 508 -21.10 17.63 -20.05
C ASN A 508 -20.98 19.17 -20.07
N GLY A 509 -19.87 19.68 -20.60
CA GLY A 509 -19.57 21.12 -20.66
C GLY A 509 -19.07 21.74 -19.35
N ALA A 510 -18.92 20.96 -18.28
CA ALA A 510 -18.41 21.41 -17.00
C ALA A 510 -16.87 21.49 -16.98
N MET A 511 -16.33 22.18 -15.97
CA MET A 511 -14.91 22.43 -15.80
C MET A 511 -14.20 21.27 -15.09
N SER A 512 -13.04 20.86 -15.58
CA SER A 512 -12.15 19.92 -14.89
C SER A 512 -11.47 20.55 -13.67
N ALA A 513 -10.87 19.74 -12.79
CA ALA A 513 -10.10 20.23 -11.64
C ALA A 513 -9.10 21.34 -12.02
N ARG A 514 -8.29 21.10 -13.06
CA ARG A 514 -7.32 22.08 -13.57
C ARG A 514 -7.96 23.35 -14.14
N ALA A 515 -9.16 23.26 -14.70
CA ALA A 515 -9.88 24.42 -15.20
C ALA A 515 -10.51 25.23 -14.05
N MET A 516 -11.08 24.55 -13.06
CA MET A 516 -11.63 25.16 -11.84
C MET A 516 -10.58 25.89 -11.01
N ALA A 517 -9.33 25.41 -11.03
CA ALA A 517 -8.21 25.99 -10.30
C ALA A 517 -7.66 27.31 -10.87
N LYS A 518 -8.11 27.74 -12.07
CA LYS A 518 -7.61 28.96 -12.73
C LYS A 518 -8.18 30.23 -12.10
N GLU A 519 -7.45 31.33 -12.27
CA GLU A 519 -7.84 32.64 -11.74
C GLU A 519 -9.21 33.08 -12.28
N GLY A 520 -10.11 33.45 -11.38
CA GLY A 520 -11.46 33.94 -11.73
C GLY A 520 -12.38 32.92 -12.41
N ALA A 521 -11.98 31.65 -12.51
CA ALA A 521 -12.76 30.58 -13.14
C ALA A 521 -14.12 30.39 -12.45
N LEU A 522 -14.10 30.38 -11.12
CA LEU A 522 -15.26 30.15 -10.26
C LEU A 522 -15.43 31.31 -9.27
N ASP A 523 -16.67 31.49 -8.80
CA ASP A 523 -17.00 32.39 -7.69
C ASP A 523 -16.86 31.66 -6.34
N CYS A 524 -17.12 30.34 -6.32
CA CYS A 524 -17.02 29.49 -5.14
C CYS A 524 -16.43 28.13 -5.50
N LEU A 525 -15.43 27.67 -4.74
CA LEU A 525 -14.77 26.38 -4.92
C LEU A 525 -14.71 25.61 -3.60
N TYR A 526 -15.23 24.39 -3.59
CA TYR A 526 -15.17 23.47 -2.46
C TYR A 526 -14.00 22.51 -2.64
N LEU A 527 -13.07 22.46 -1.70
CA LEU A 527 -11.95 21.53 -1.68
C LEU A 527 -12.19 20.51 -0.57
N LEU A 528 -12.41 19.25 -0.93
CA LEU A 528 -12.54 18.15 0.01
C LEU A 528 -11.19 17.45 0.14
N GLY A 529 -10.32 17.97 1.02
CA GLY A 529 -8.97 17.45 1.24
C GLY A 529 -8.06 17.55 0.02
N ALA A 530 -8.37 18.45 -0.91
CA ALA A 530 -7.61 18.64 -2.14
C ALA A 530 -6.38 19.51 -1.85
N ASP A 531 -5.21 18.86 -1.83
CA ASP A 531 -3.89 19.45 -1.52
C ASP A 531 -2.85 19.12 -2.60
N ALA A 532 -3.22 18.42 -3.68
CA ALA A 532 -2.32 18.07 -4.78
C ALA A 532 -2.41 19.03 -5.98
N ILE A 533 -3.29 20.03 -5.91
CA ILE A 533 -3.51 21.05 -6.94
C ILE A 533 -3.42 22.46 -6.36
N ASP A 534 -2.69 23.34 -7.05
CA ASP A 534 -2.58 24.76 -6.66
C ASP A 534 -3.81 25.54 -7.17
N ILE A 535 -4.44 26.29 -6.27
CA ILE A 535 -5.66 27.05 -6.56
C ILE A 535 -5.34 28.54 -6.66
N ALA A 536 -5.58 29.12 -7.84
CA ALA A 536 -5.32 30.54 -8.09
C ALA A 536 -6.24 31.49 -7.30
N PRO A 537 -5.91 32.79 -7.22
CA PRO A 537 -6.79 33.80 -6.64
C PRO A 537 -8.14 33.93 -7.36
N GLY A 538 -9.13 34.56 -6.71
CA GLY A 538 -10.40 34.96 -7.34
C GLY A 538 -11.63 34.23 -6.80
N ALA A 539 -11.59 32.89 -6.66
CA ALA A 539 -12.70 32.13 -6.07
C ALA A 539 -12.71 32.25 -4.54
N PHE A 540 -13.91 32.23 -3.94
CA PHE A 540 -14.10 31.97 -2.52
C PHE A 540 -13.90 30.47 -2.25
N VAL A 541 -12.89 30.12 -1.46
CA VAL A 541 -12.46 28.73 -1.26
C VAL A 541 -12.92 28.20 0.10
N ILE A 542 -13.66 27.10 0.08
CA ILE A 542 -14.04 26.33 1.26
C ILE A 542 -13.16 25.08 1.28
N TYR A 543 -12.27 24.97 2.24
CA TYR A 543 -11.44 23.77 2.41
C TYR A 543 -11.99 22.93 3.56
N GLN A 544 -12.45 21.73 3.25
CA GLN A 544 -12.78 20.69 4.22
C GLN A 544 -11.68 19.65 4.19
N GLY A 545 -10.90 19.54 5.26
CA GLY A 545 -9.76 18.61 5.28
C GLY A 545 -9.18 18.44 6.67
N THR A 546 -8.08 17.69 6.74
CA THR A 546 -7.55 17.19 8.02
C THR A 546 -6.27 17.89 8.47
N HIS A 547 -5.53 18.48 7.53
CA HIS A 547 -4.22 19.09 7.77
C HIS A 547 -4.17 20.51 7.20
N GLY A 548 -3.39 21.37 7.85
CA GLY A 548 -3.05 22.70 7.35
C GLY A 548 -1.91 22.63 6.34
N ASP A 549 -2.23 22.32 5.08
CA ASP A 549 -1.28 22.29 3.96
C ASP A 549 -1.72 23.24 2.83
N ARG A 550 -1.43 22.96 1.56
CA ARG A 550 -1.64 23.86 0.41
C ARG A 550 -3.08 24.35 0.27
N GLY A 551 -4.07 23.45 0.30
CA GLY A 551 -5.48 23.78 0.15
C GLY A 551 -6.01 24.62 1.31
N ALA A 552 -5.61 24.26 2.54
CA ALA A 552 -5.93 25.03 3.74
C ALA A 552 -5.31 26.43 3.71
N HIS A 553 -4.06 26.56 3.26
CA HIS A 553 -3.37 27.85 3.14
C HIS A 553 -4.08 28.81 2.17
N ARG A 554 -4.71 28.28 1.12
CA ARG A 554 -5.49 29.08 0.16
C ARG A 554 -6.92 29.38 0.62
N ALA A 555 -7.46 28.61 1.54
CA ALA A 555 -8.88 28.67 1.92
C ALA A 555 -9.32 30.03 2.51
N ASP A 556 -10.57 30.41 2.23
CA ASP A 556 -11.27 31.49 2.91
C ASP A 556 -11.99 30.98 4.16
N VAL A 557 -12.52 29.74 4.10
CA VAL A 557 -13.08 29.02 5.24
C VAL A 557 -12.50 27.62 5.31
N ILE A 558 -12.08 27.20 6.50
CA ILE A 558 -11.60 25.86 6.78
C ILE A 558 -12.60 25.13 7.66
N LEU A 559 -12.96 23.91 7.27
CA LEU A 559 -13.82 22.99 8.01
C LEU A 559 -13.00 21.74 8.39
N PRO A 560 -12.71 21.49 9.68
CA PRO A 560 -11.86 20.40 10.11
C PRO A 560 -12.56 19.03 9.99
N GLY A 561 -12.04 18.19 9.10
CA GLY A 561 -12.50 16.81 8.85
C GLY A 561 -11.77 15.74 9.65
N ALA A 562 -12.14 14.48 9.42
CA ALA A 562 -11.56 13.31 10.07
C ALA A 562 -10.52 12.61 9.18
N ALA A 563 -9.35 12.27 9.74
CA ALA A 563 -8.35 11.46 9.02
C ALA A 563 -8.85 10.03 8.79
N TYR A 564 -8.20 9.27 7.91
CA TYR A 564 -8.64 7.91 7.57
C TYR A 564 -8.64 6.94 8.78
N THR A 565 -7.78 7.18 9.78
CA THR A 565 -7.76 6.42 11.05
C THR A 565 -8.83 6.86 12.04
N GLU A 566 -9.59 7.92 11.74
CA GLU A 566 -10.54 8.59 12.63
C GLU A 566 -12.00 8.46 12.18
N LYS A 567 -12.24 7.80 11.06
CA LYS A 567 -13.57 7.60 10.48
C LYS A 567 -13.73 6.19 9.94
N SER A 568 -14.99 5.75 9.83
CA SER A 568 -15.32 4.58 9.01
C SER A 568 -15.62 5.06 7.59
N GLY A 569 -14.94 4.51 6.60
CA GLY A 569 -15.04 4.96 5.22
C GLY A 569 -14.82 3.83 4.23
N THR A 570 -15.56 3.87 3.13
CA THR A 570 -15.41 2.97 2.00
C THR A 570 -14.32 3.53 1.08
N TYR A 571 -13.37 2.68 0.72
CA TYR A 571 -12.31 2.96 -0.25
C TYR A 571 -12.36 1.90 -1.35
N VAL A 572 -12.04 2.29 -2.58
CA VAL A 572 -11.96 1.36 -3.70
C VAL A 572 -10.54 1.43 -4.26
N ASN A 573 -9.81 0.33 -4.18
CA ASN A 573 -8.43 0.30 -4.63
C ASN A 573 -8.31 0.22 -6.17
N THR A 574 -7.07 0.23 -6.67
CA THR A 574 -6.78 0.23 -8.11
C THR A 574 -7.39 -0.95 -8.88
N GLU A 575 -7.58 -2.13 -8.27
CA GLU A 575 -8.20 -3.29 -8.94
C GLU A 575 -9.74 -3.28 -8.85
N GLY A 576 -10.32 -2.26 -8.21
CA GLY A 576 -11.77 -2.11 -8.07
C GLY A 576 -12.36 -2.86 -6.88
N ARG A 577 -11.51 -3.32 -5.95
CA ARG A 577 -11.93 -3.99 -4.73
C ARG A 577 -12.45 -2.97 -3.74
N VAL A 578 -13.67 -3.20 -3.26
CA VAL A 578 -14.29 -2.36 -2.24
C VAL A 578 -13.75 -2.76 -0.87
N GLN A 579 -13.23 -1.81 -0.10
CA GLN A 579 -12.66 -2.05 1.22
C GLN A 579 -13.24 -1.08 2.23
N MET A 580 -13.33 -1.52 3.49
CA MET A 580 -13.84 -0.71 4.60
C MET A 580 -12.70 -0.37 5.54
N GLY A 581 -12.40 0.93 5.66
CA GLY A 581 -11.56 1.44 6.74
C GLY A 581 -12.40 1.60 8.01
N ASP A 582 -11.85 1.19 9.15
CA ASP A 582 -12.46 1.36 10.46
C ASP A 582 -11.74 2.42 11.30
N ARG A 583 -12.51 3.05 12.18
CA ARG A 583 -12.07 4.11 13.07
C ARG A 583 -11.27 3.55 14.25
N ALA A 584 -9.99 3.92 14.33
CA ALA A 584 -9.09 3.55 15.43
C ALA A 584 -9.04 4.58 16.57
N VAL A 585 -9.15 5.87 16.25
CA VAL A 585 -9.17 6.99 17.21
C VAL A 585 -10.23 8.02 16.83
N PHE A 586 -10.45 9.05 17.65
CA PHE A 586 -11.41 10.11 17.34
C PHE A 586 -10.71 11.35 16.79
N PRO A 587 -11.37 12.12 15.90
CA PRO A 587 -10.82 13.39 15.41
C PRO A 587 -10.42 14.36 16.55
N PRO A 588 -9.40 15.21 16.35
CA PRO A 588 -8.93 16.17 17.35
C PRO A 588 -9.91 17.36 17.48
N GLY A 589 -10.01 17.90 18.69
CA GLY A 589 -10.79 19.10 18.98
C GLY A 589 -12.25 19.01 18.51
N ASP A 590 -12.65 19.98 17.71
CA ASP A 590 -13.96 20.15 17.10
C ASP A 590 -14.06 19.59 15.67
N ALA A 591 -13.07 18.83 15.20
CA ALA A 591 -13.15 18.10 13.94
C ALA A 591 -14.31 17.10 13.95
N ARG A 592 -14.88 16.82 12.77
CA ARG A 592 -16.05 15.95 12.59
C ARG A 592 -15.85 15.03 11.39
N ASP A 593 -16.62 13.95 11.34
CA ASP A 593 -16.70 13.11 10.14
C ASP A 593 -17.11 13.96 8.94
N ASP A 594 -16.47 13.71 7.80
CA ASP A 594 -16.57 14.57 6.63
C ASP A 594 -17.99 14.66 6.04
N TRP A 595 -18.71 13.54 6.01
CA TRP A 595 -20.10 13.50 5.57
C TRP A 595 -21.03 14.29 6.50
N ALA A 596 -20.72 14.32 7.80
CA ALA A 596 -21.53 15.02 8.81
C ALA A 596 -21.36 16.54 8.67
N ILE A 597 -20.17 17.01 8.28
CA ILE A 597 -19.91 18.42 7.95
C ILE A 597 -20.81 18.87 6.78
N LEU A 598 -20.84 18.09 5.70
CA LEU A 598 -21.66 18.36 4.52
C LEU A 598 -23.17 18.32 4.85
N ARG A 599 -23.57 17.37 5.71
CA ARG A 599 -24.95 17.29 6.22
C ARG A 599 -25.32 18.50 7.09
N GLY A 600 -24.41 18.97 7.94
CA GLY A 600 -24.61 20.17 8.76
C GLY A 600 -24.68 21.43 7.91
N LEU A 601 -23.76 21.59 6.95
CA LEU A 601 -23.71 22.73 6.03
C LEU A 601 -24.99 22.80 5.18
N SER A 602 -25.39 21.69 4.54
CA SER A 602 -26.61 21.63 3.74
C SER A 602 -27.87 22.03 4.53
N GLY A 603 -27.96 21.60 5.80
CA GLY A 603 -29.01 22.02 6.72
C GLY A 603 -28.98 23.52 7.04
N ALA A 604 -27.80 24.09 7.31
CA ALA A 604 -27.64 25.53 7.54
C ALA A 604 -28.01 26.40 6.33
N LEU A 605 -27.91 25.84 5.12
CA LEU A 605 -28.35 26.44 3.86
C LEU A 605 -29.84 26.21 3.53
N GLY A 606 -30.60 25.54 4.41
CA GLY A 606 -32.05 25.34 4.24
C GLY A 606 -32.46 24.24 3.26
N LYS A 607 -31.51 23.45 2.74
CA LYS A 607 -31.77 22.29 1.88
C LYS A 607 -30.87 21.14 2.35
N ALA A 608 -31.31 20.44 3.39
CA ALA A 608 -30.57 19.34 3.99
C ALA A 608 -30.38 18.16 3.02
N LEU A 609 -29.24 17.48 3.12
CA LEU A 609 -29.02 16.20 2.47
C LEU A 609 -29.92 15.11 3.09
N PRO A 610 -30.34 14.07 2.31
CA PRO A 610 -31.39 13.13 2.70
C PRO A 610 -30.88 11.98 3.59
N PHE A 611 -30.04 12.27 4.58
CA PHE A 611 -29.50 11.30 5.54
C PHE A 611 -29.07 12.02 6.83
N ASP A 612 -29.21 11.37 7.98
CA ASP A 612 -28.80 11.88 9.29
C ASP A 612 -27.78 10.95 10.00
N SER A 613 -27.45 9.81 9.40
CA SER A 613 -26.43 8.89 9.89
C SER A 613 -25.58 8.31 8.75
N LEU A 614 -24.39 7.80 9.09
CA LEU A 614 -23.53 7.09 8.14
C LEU A 614 -24.22 5.87 7.52
N GLY A 615 -25.05 5.15 8.29
CA GLY A 615 -25.82 4.01 7.79
C GLY A 615 -26.87 4.41 6.75
N GLU A 616 -27.56 5.53 6.96
CA GLU A 616 -28.50 6.09 5.97
C GLU A 616 -27.79 6.59 4.73
N LEU A 617 -26.65 7.28 4.88
CA LEU A 617 -25.81 7.70 3.75
C LEU A 617 -25.38 6.50 2.91
N ARG A 618 -24.89 5.43 3.55
CA ARG A 618 -24.53 4.17 2.87
C ARG A 618 -25.72 3.54 2.18
N LYS A 619 -26.91 3.56 2.79
CA LYS A 619 -28.13 3.05 2.16
C LYS A 619 -28.46 3.81 0.86
N VAL A 620 -28.34 5.13 0.86
CA VAL A 620 -28.51 5.95 -0.34
C VAL A 620 -27.42 5.63 -1.36
N LEU A 621 -26.14 5.62 -0.93
CA LEU A 621 -25.00 5.31 -1.77
C LEU A 621 -25.16 3.95 -2.48
N TYR A 622 -25.48 2.90 -1.74
CA TYR A 622 -25.65 1.55 -2.29
C TYR A 622 -26.91 1.42 -3.14
N GLY A 623 -27.93 2.23 -2.89
CA GLY A 623 -29.08 2.34 -3.78
C GLY A 623 -28.70 2.84 -5.18
N HIS A 624 -27.80 3.82 -5.27
CA HIS A 624 -27.29 4.35 -6.53
C HIS A 624 -26.18 3.47 -7.14
N TYR A 625 -25.33 2.89 -6.30
CA TYR A 625 -24.13 2.16 -6.70
C TYR A 625 -24.03 0.82 -5.94
N PRO A 626 -24.83 -0.20 -6.31
CA PRO A 626 -24.96 -1.44 -5.52
C PRO A 626 -23.67 -2.22 -5.31
N HIS A 627 -22.73 -2.12 -6.26
CA HIS A 627 -21.45 -2.82 -6.18
C HIS A 627 -20.60 -2.38 -4.97
N LEU A 628 -20.77 -1.15 -4.48
CA LEU A 628 -20.07 -0.62 -3.31
C LEU A 628 -20.50 -1.27 -2.00
N ALA A 629 -21.58 -2.06 -1.99
CA ALA A 629 -21.96 -2.87 -0.82
C ALA A 629 -21.13 -4.18 -0.72
N GLY A 630 -20.45 -4.59 -1.80
CA GLY A 630 -19.68 -5.83 -1.85
C GLY A 630 -18.29 -5.69 -1.23
N ILE A 631 -18.19 -5.52 0.09
CA ILE A 631 -16.90 -5.40 0.79
C ILE A 631 -16.03 -6.64 0.52
N GLY A 632 -14.79 -6.42 0.10
CA GLY A 632 -13.82 -7.43 -0.30
C GLY A 632 -13.98 -7.93 -1.75
N ALA A 633 -15.07 -7.58 -2.44
CA ALA A 633 -15.34 -8.05 -3.79
C ALA A 633 -14.90 -7.06 -4.87
N ILE A 634 -14.59 -7.60 -6.06
CA ILE A 634 -14.36 -6.84 -7.30
C ILE A 634 -15.56 -7.10 -8.20
N ALA A 635 -16.31 -6.05 -8.55
CA ALA A 635 -17.50 -6.23 -9.38
C ALA A 635 -17.12 -6.59 -10.82
N ARG A 636 -17.86 -7.51 -11.44
CA ARG A 636 -17.66 -7.93 -12.83
C ARG A 636 -17.85 -6.77 -13.81
N GLN A 637 -16.98 -6.68 -14.82
CA GLN A 637 -16.99 -5.62 -15.83
C GLN A 637 -17.12 -6.20 -17.25
N ASP A 638 -17.71 -5.41 -18.16
CA ASP A 638 -17.62 -5.66 -19.60
C ASP A 638 -16.38 -4.95 -20.16
N ALA A 639 -15.25 -5.63 -20.07
CA ALA A 639 -13.97 -5.11 -20.53
C ALA A 639 -13.93 -4.93 -22.05
N ALA A 640 -14.58 -5.82 -22.81
CA ALA A 640 -14.59 -5.74 -24.27
C ALA A 640 -15.31 -4.46 -24.73
N ALA A 641 -16.46 -4.15 -24.14
CA ALA A 641 -17.17 -2.90 -24.41
C ALA A 641 -16.35 -1.67 -24.03
N ALA A 642 -15.65 -1.70 -22.90
CA ALA A 642 -14.81 -0.58 -22.46
C ALA A 642 -13.63 -0.34 -23.42
N ILE A 643 -12.93 -1.40 -23.82
CA ILE A 643 -11.82 -1.31 -24.79
C ILE A 643 -12.33 -0.79 -26.14
N ALA A 644 -13.45 -1.30 -26.65
CA ALA A 644 -14.04 -0.82 -27.90
C ALA A 644 -14.36 0.69 -27.83
N ALA A 645 -15.03 1.13 -26.76
CA ALA A 645 -15.40 2.53 -26.57
C ALA A 645 -14.19 3.49 -26.51
N MET A 646 -13.04 3.03 -26.00
CA MET A 646 -11.81 3.82 -25.98
C MET A 646 -11.02 3.74 -27.30
N ALA A 647 -10.97 2.58 -27.94
CA ALA A 647 -10.24 2.36 -29.18
C ALA A 647 -10.86 3.11 -30.37
N ASP A 648 -12.18 3.28 -30.36
CA ASP A 648 -12.96 3.99 -31.38
C ASP A 648 -12.92 5.53 -31.25
N LEU A 649 -12.22 6.05 -30.24
CA LEU A 649 -12.07 7.50 -30.06
C LEU A 649 -11.34 8.14 -31.25
N ASP A 650 -12.03 9.06 -31.92
CA ASP A 650 -11.44 9.96 -32.91
C ASP A 650 -10.73 11.12 -32.22
N VAL A 651 -9.50 10.85 -31.79
CA VAL A 651 -8.62 11.82 -31.13
C VAL A 651 -7.29 11.87 -31.87
N ALA A 652 -6.77 13.09 -32.09
CA ALA A 652 -5.46 13.26 -32.69
C ALA A 652 -4.40 12.51 -31.85
N GLY A 653 -3.52 11.78 -32.53
CA GLY A 653 -2.39 11.11 -31.89
C GLY A 653 -1.52 12.11 -31.12
N SER A 654 -0.81 11.61 -30.12
CA SER A 654 0.13 12.41 -29.34
C SER A 654 1.48 11.69 -29.28
N ASP A 655 2.53 12.41 -29.67
CA ASP A 655 3.92 11.97 -29.55
C ASP A 655 4.56 12.48 -28.24
N ALA A 656 3.74 12.99 -27.31
CA ALA A 656 4.23 13.56 -26.06
C ALA A 656 5.03 12.53 -25.25
N LEU A 657 6.11 13.01 -24.65
CA LEU A 657 6.84 12.26 -23.63
C LEU A 657 5.93 12.05 -22.43
N TYR A 658 6.01 10.87 -21.83
CA TYR A 658 5.27 10.60 -20.61
C TYR A 658 5.88 11.39 -19.45
N ALA A 659 4.99 11.98 -18.65
CA ALA A 659 5.42 12.71 -17.47
C ALA A 659 6.06 11.73 -16.46
N PRO A 660 7.10 12.15 -15.72
CA PRO A 660 7.64 11.38 -14.60
C PRO A 660 6.56 11.06 -13.56
N SER A 661 6.76 9.97 -12.82
CA SER A 661 5.82 9.53 -11.77
C SER A 661 5.94 10.41 -10.51
N HIS A 662 5.05 11.38 -10.35
CA HIS A 662 4.94 12.24 -9.16
C HIS A 662 6.24 13.00 -8.77
N GLY A 663 6.11 13.93 -7.82
CA GLY A 663 7.24 14.59 -7.18
C GLY A 663 7.93 13.68 -6.16
N ASP A 664 8.08 14.16 -4.94
CA ASP A 664 8.74 13.42 -3.88
C ASP A 664 7.88 12.27 -3.34
N TYR A 665 8.38 11.03 -3.45
CA TYR A 665 7.69 9.83 -2.97
C TYR A 665 7.26 9.92 -1.51
N TYR A 666 8.10 10.45 -0.63
CA TYR A 666 7.83 10.50 0.80
C TYR A 666 6.90 11.67 1.18
N LEU A 667 6.70 12.65 0.30
CA LEU A 667 5.92 13.86 0.56
C LEU A 667 4.68 13.99 -0.36
N SER A 668 4.05 12.85 -0.65
CA SER A 668 3.02 12.75 -1.71
C SER A 668 1.66 13.36 -1.34
N ASN A 669 1.23 13.26 -0.09
CA ASN A 669 -0.07 13.76 0.38
C ASN A 669 0.08 14.60 1.66
N ALA A 670 -1.01 15.25 2.10
CA ALA A 670 -0.98 16.19 3.22
C ALA A 670 -0.50 15.55 4.55
N ILE A 671 -0.86 14.28 4.81
CA ILE A 671 -0.41 13.56 6.01
C ILE A 671 1.10 13.32 5.94
N ALA A 672 1.58 12.86 4.79
CA ALA A 672 3.01 12.60 4.58
C ALA A 672 3.84 13.89 4.60
N ARG A 673 3.32 15.01 4.12
CA ARG A 673 3.97 16.32 4.21
C ARG A 673 4.03 16.89 5.63
N ALA A 674 3.06 16.56 6.48
CA ALA A 674 3.08 16.92 7.89
C ALA A 674 4.01 16.02 8.74
N SER A 675 4.49 14.90 8.19
CA SER A 675 5.38 13.96 8.88
C SER A 675 6.83 14.43 8.84
N ARG A 676 7.44 14.55 10.02
CA ARG A 676 8.88 14.83 10.16
C ARG A 676 9.70 13.62 9.72
N VAL A 677 9.21 12.41 9.98
CA VAL A 677 9.89 11.17 9.57
C VAL A 677 9.97 11.10 8.04
N MET A 678 8.86 11.38 7.34
CA MET A 678 8.85 11.42 5.88
C MET A 678 9.73 12.54 5.31
N ALA A 679 9.78 13.71 5.95
CA ALA A 679 10.71 14.77 5.56
C ALA A 679 12.18 14.33 5.65
N GLN A 680 12.56 13.59 6.70
CA GLN A 680 13.91 13.02 6.82
C GLN A 680 14.19 11.96 5.74
N CYS A 681 13.22 11.11 5.43
CA CYS A 681 13.34 10.13 4.34
C CYS A 681 13.51 10.80 2.97
N SER A 682 12.75 11.87 2.71
CA SER A 682 12.87 12.71 1.51
C SER A 682 14.26 13.33 1.38
N GLU A 683 14.77 13.93 2.46
CA GLU A 683 16.11 14.54 2.48
C GLU A 683 17.20 13.51 2.19
N LEU A 684 17.14 12.35 2.84
CA LEU A 684 18.09 11.25 2.63
C LEU A 684 18.02 10.70 1.19
N ALA A 685 16.81 10.54 0.64
CA ALA A 685 16.65 10.05 -0.73
C ALA A 685 17.24 11.03 -1.75
N ARG A 686 17.08 12.34 -1.54
CA ARG A 686 17.68 13.38 -2.38
C ARG A 686 19.20 13.40 -2.28
N SER A 687 19.77 13.30 -1.07
CA SER A 687 21.23 13.28 -0.89
C SER A 687 21.87 12.04 -1.51
N GLN A 688 21.18 10.90 -1.48
CA GLN A 688 21.67 9.68 -2.15
C GLN A 688 21.61 9.80 -3.68
N ALA A 689 20.58 10.43 -4.22
CA ALA A 689 20.46 10.67 -5.65
C ALA A 689 21.56 11.60 -6.17
N SER A 690 21.98 12.62 -5.40
CA SER A 690 23.09 13.49 -5.80
C SER A 690 24.43 12.74 -5.80
N ILE A 691 24.70 11.90 -4.80
CA ILE A 691 25.93 11.10 -4.74
C ILE A 691 26.02 10.09 -5.90
N ALA A 692 24.90 9.54 -6.36
CA ALA A 692 24.88 8.61 -7.49
C ALA A 692 25.00 9.30 -8.87
N ALA A 693 24.85 10.62 -8.92
CA ALA A 693 24.95 11.42 -10.14
C ALA A 693 26.35 12.05 -10.33
N GLU A 694 27.17 12.06 -9.29
CA GLU A 694 28.62 12.34 -9.31
C GLU A 694 29.41 11.07 -9.69
#